data_AF-A0A832P626-F1
#
_entry.id   AF-A0A832P626-F1
#
_cell.length_a   1.000
_cell.length_b   1.000
_cell.length_c   1.000
_cell.angle_alpha   90.00
_cell.angle_beta   90.00
_cell.angle_gamma   90.00
#
_symmetry.space_group_name_H-M   'P 1'
#
loop_
_entity.id
_entity.type
_entity.pdbx_description
1 polymer ?
#
loop_
_entity_poly.entity_id
_entity_poly.type
_entity_poly.pdbx_seq_one_letter_code
_entity_poly.pdbx_strand_id
1 'polypeptide(L)'
;MVNKLLIKTYLVVGFLFPASIIYAQLSPVDTLFREGERLRKAYEFERARESFTRAIGLSIDSLFIARAGQLRVLCENGLILSNYVVKPHILGRTVIPLCDFILYYDLAPSGSWVFPPLQLLAHVNDDGRERQPMLYRPSVDRLVFAARDTTLGTGWDIYMIHKKDTLTGNTEFWGPPVRLGPGINTSGNEVYPVLSADGNTLYFSSDGLAGMGDRDLFTSSWNRDLQKWNPAENMGIPFSSTFDDLLYLLSDDSRFFYFVSDRAAPKDSLVLYKVEYESSPVKIRPSSIKDLQQIASLPPPQQKQKSLAEGTVSEGTEHVVLDTLLQETRQATTHYTELIRAVKNLMDQVGEHELKLDSLRKLYGSLSREEDRTAMANKIREEEFALMELQQSLRDARKSAQSIEDLFLSYGVLPPVVATPHSGKSLPAGNRVSPRQEAHFNPVKQKYMNLDDCVFEAPAPVVPAFDLTFRVEKESRIVPWENEPIGLYYRIQLFTIVRKATPGQLRGINPVFEVKAGNRYVYYAGQFHRYTDASRALATVKRQGITGALIVAYYQGKSISVQEGRRREAQNKTTPEGITVFQVYLGSNEIPSGLISLVNELSDKDIIRVITDAGMDYFIGPFDTMAQAQVLASALQEKGYENVAVQPVTN
;
A
#
# COMPACT_ATOMS: atom_id res chain seq x y z
N MET A 1 21.28 81.17 42.46
CA MET A 1 21.38 79.92 41.66
C MET A 1 20.95 78.76 42.54
N VAL A 2 19.76 78.17 42.25
CA VAL A 2 19.57 76.76 41.81
C VAL A 2 19.63 75.77 43.00
N ASN A 3 18.65 74.91 43.32
CA ASN A 3 17.37 74.53 42.72
C ASN A 3 16.41 73.94 43.77
N LYS A 4 15.11 74.09 43.49
CA LYS A 4 13.87 73.55 44.10
C LYS A 4 13.93 72.04 44.40
N LEU A 5 13.40 71.43 45.48
CA LEU A 5 12.10 71.50 46.22
C LEU A 5 11.04 70.46 45.73
N LEU A 6 10.64 69.57 46.67
CA LEU A 6 9.30 68.97 46.95
C LEU A 6 8.79 67.69 46.24
N ILE A 7 8.55 66.62 47.05
CA ILE A 7 7.24 65.98 47.40
C ILE A 7 7.20 64.42 47.43
N LYS A 8 6.70 63.93 48.57
CA LYS A 8 6.31 62.55 48.97
C LYS A 8 5.31 61.89 48.01
N THR A 9 5.27 60.55 47.94
CA THR A 9 4.14 59.71 48.41
C THR A 9 4.20 58.20 48.01
N TYR A 10 3.57 57.37 48.86
CA TYR A 10 2.92 56.06 48.66
C TYR A 10 3.67 54.70 48.79
N LEU A 11 3.30 53.98 49.86
CA LEU A 11 2.64 52.66 49.85
C LEU A 11 3.51 51.39 49.78
N VAL A 12 3.93 50.93 50.96
CA VAL A 12 4.38 49.55 51.22
C VAL A 12 3.13 48.73 51.59
N VAL A 13 2.57 48.01 50.62
CA VAL A 13 1.49 47.03 50.84
C VAL A 13 1.86 45.72 50.16
N GLY A 14 1.88 44.64 50.95
CA GLY A 14 1.51 43.30 50.49
C GLY A 14 2.60 42.45 49.83
N PHE A 15 3.44 41.79 50.63
CA PHE A 15 4.20 40.60 50.19
C PHE A 15 4.04 39.47 51.22
N LEU A 16 2.80 39.03 51.46
CA LEU A 16 2.49 37.77 52.13
C LEU A 16 1.21 37.16 51.50
N PHE A 17 1.32 35.88 51.12
CA PHE A 17 0.32 34.93 50.57
C PHE A 17 0.03 34.93 49.05
N PRO A 18 -0.16 33.75 48.40
CA PRO A 18 0.60 32.49 48.51
C PRO A 18 0.99 31.90 47.13
N ALA A 19 2.13 31.20 47.08
CA ALA A 19 2.54 30.33 45.97
C ALA A 19 1.74 29.01 45.95
N SER A 20 0.41 29.11 45.94
CA SER A 20 -0.49 27.96 46.14
C SER A 20 -1.80 28.07 45.37
N ILE A 21 -1.77 28.51 44.11
CA ILE A 21 -2.81 28.21 43.11
C ILE A 21 -2.13 28.02 41.74
N ILE A 22 -1.28 27.00 41.63
CA ILE A 22 -0.91 26.42 40.33
C ILE A 22 -1.44 25.00 40.35
N TYR A 23 -2.77 24.87 40.39
CA TYR A 23 -3.45 23.63 40.05
C TYR A 23 -4.71 23.98 39.27
N ALA A 24 -4.72 23.50 38.02
CA ALA A 24 -5.90 23.19 37.21
C ALA A 24 -6.81 24.34 36.74
N GLN A 25 -6.34 25.12 35.77
CA GLN A 25 -7.21 25.51 34.65
C GLN A 25 -6.59 24.92 33.38
N LEU A 26 -7.12 23.79 32.92
CA LEU A 26 -6.80 23.28 31.58
C LEU A 26 -7.29 24.29 30.56
N SER A 27 -6.44 24.63 29.58
CA SER A 27 -6.87 25.42 28.43
C SER A 27 -8.05 24.71 27.74
N PRO A 28 -9.04 25.44 27.21
CA PRO A 28 -10.11 24.86 26.41
C PRO A 28 -9.58 23.96 25.26
N VAL A 29 -8.41 24.30 24.70
CA VAL A 29 -7.73 23.54 23.64
C VAL A 29 -7.30 22.16 24.12
N ASP A 30 -6.64 22.07 25.29
CA ASP A 30 -6.18 20.79 25.86
C ASP A 30 -7.35 19.89 26.24
N THR A 31 -8.45 20.49 26.70
CA THR A 31 -9.66 19.76 27.07
C THR A 31 -10.31 19.13 25.84
N LEU A 32 -10.44 19.89 24.74
CA LEU A 32 -10.95 19.39 23.46
C LEU A 32 -10.04 18.31 22.85
N PHE A 33 -8.72 18.48 22.96
CA PHE A 33 -7.77 17.50 22.47
C PHE A 33 -7.92 16.15 23.20
N ARG A 34 -7.94 16.18 24.54
CA ARG A 34 -8.11 14.97 25.37
C ARG A 34 -9.47 14.31 25.13
N GLU A 35 -10.52 15.10 24.97
CA GLU A 35 -11.85 14.58 24.64
C GLU A 35 -11.86 13.92 23.26
N GLY A 36 -11.19 14.51 22.28
CA GLY A 36 -11.01 13.93 20.94
C GLY A 36 -10.29 12.59 20.99
N GLU A 37 -9.19 12.47 21.76
CA GLU A 37 -8.49 11.20 21.94
C GLU A 37 -9.34 10.14 22.64
N ARG A 38 -10.09 10.54 23.68
CA ARG A 38 -11.00 9.63 24.39
C ARG A 38 -12.09 9.09 23.46
N LEU A 39 -12.71 9.97 22.66
CA LEU A 39 -13.74 9.62 21.69
C LEU A 39 -13.17 8.74 20.57
N ARG A 40 -11.97 9.05 20.06
CA ARG A 40 -11.27 8.25 19.05
C ARG A 40 -11.05 6.83 19.56
N LYS A 41 -10.48 6.67 20.77
CA LYS A 41 -10.27 5.35 21.38
C LYS A 41 -11.58 4.59 21.65
N ALA A 42 -12.69 5.31 21.80
CA ALA A 42 -14.03 4.75 21.93
C ALA A 42 -14.73 4.49 20.58
N TYR A 43 -14.07 4.63 19.42
CA TYR A 43 -14.65 4.47 18.08
C TYR A 43 -15.79 5.48 17.77
N GLU A 44 -15.88 6.58 18.53
CA GLU A 44 -16.83 7.67 18.29
C GLU A 44 -16.21 8.70 17.32
N PHE A 45 -15.83 8.24 16.13
CA PHE A 45 -14.97 8.97 15.21
C PHE A 45 -15.54 10.32 14.74
N GLU A 46 -16.85 10.41 14.50
CA GLU A 46 -17.51 11.68 14.14
C GLU A 46 -17.31 12.75 15.21
N ARG A 47 -17.62 12.40 16.47
CA ARG A 47 -17.47 13.31 17.61
C ARG A 47 -16.01 13.64 17.89
N ALA A 48 -15.12 12.66 17.74
CA ALA A 48 -13.68 12.86 17.89
C ALA A 48 -13.15 13.87 16.85
N ARG A 49 -13.55 13.71 15.58
CA ARG A 49 -13.22 14.61 14.47
C ARG A 49 -13.68 16.04 14.75
N GLU A 50 -14.91 16.22 15.23
CA GLU A 50 -15.43 17.53 15.63
C GLU A 50 -14.60 18.15 16.77
N SER A 51 -14.25 17.37 17.79
CA SER A 51 -13.45 17.83 18.91
C SER A 51 -12.06 18.30 18.45
N PHE A 52 -11.37 17.53 17.60
CA PHE A 52 -10.09 17.93 17.04
C PHE A 52 -10.20 19.17 16.13
N THR A 53 -11.26 19.26 15.32
CA THR A 53 -11.50 20.42 14.45
C THR A 53 -11.65 21.71 15.26
N ARG A 54 -12.40 21.64 16.37
CA ARG A 54 -12.53 22.77 17.30
C ARG A 54 -11.22 23.10 18.02
N ALA A 55 -10.45 22.08 18.43
CA ALA A 55 -9.15 22.28 19.06
C ALA A 55 -8.16 22.98 18.11
N ILE A 56 -8.14 22.59 16.83
CA ILE A 56 -7.33 23.22 15.77
C ILE A 56 -7.73 24.69 15.60
N GLY A 57 -9.02 24.98 15.47
CA GLY A 57 -9.50 26.36 15.23
C GLY A 57 -9.26 27.32 16.40
N LEU A 58 -9.02 26.81 17.60
CA LEU A 58 -8.73 27.61 18.81
C LEU A 58 -7.23 27.74 19.11
N SER A 59 -6.37 26.96 18.43
CA SER A 59 -4.94 26.97 18.66
C SER A 59 -4.22 27.86 17.66
N ILE A 60 -3.10 28.44 18.08
CA ILE A 60 -2.14 29.16 17.23
C ILE A 60 -0.78 28.46 17.16
N ASP A 61 -0.62 27.35 17.91
CA ASP A 61 0.59 26.54 17.91
C ASP A 61 0.57 25.59 16.69
N SER A 62 1.49 25.82 15.75
CA SER A 62 1.58 25.04 14.51
C SER A 62 1.90 23.56 14.74
N LEU A 63 2.69 23.22 15.77
CA LEU A 63 3.01 21.83 16.09
C LEU A 63 1.80 21.11 16.65
N PHE A 64 1.05 21.78 17.54
CA PHE A 64 -0.22 21.27 18.05
C PHE A 64 -1.24 21.07 16.92
N ILE A 65 -1.39 22.06 16.02
CA ILE A 65 -2.31 21.99 14.89
C ILE A 65 -1.97 20.80 13.98
N ALA A 66 -0.69 20.59 13.67
CA ALA A 66 -0.24 19.45 12.88
C ALA A 66 -0.61 18.12 13.56
N ARG A 67 -0.33 17.99 14.87
CA ARG A 67 -0.67 16.78 15.65
C ARG A 67 -2.17 16.52 15.71
N ALA A 68 -2.97 17.53 16.05
CA ALA A 68 -4.43 17.41 16.08
C ALA A 68 -5.00 17.14 14.69
N GLY A 69 -4.39 17.71 13.65
CA GLY A 69 -4.71 17.45 12.24
C GLY A 69 -4.50 15.98 11.86
N GLN A 70 -3.39 15.37 12.27
CA GLN A 70 -3.11 13.95 12.06
C GLN A 70 -4.17 13.07 12.75
N LEU A 71 -4.47 13.32 14.03
CA LEU A 71 -5.51 12.57 14.74
C LEU A 71 -6.91 12.73 14.12
N ARG A 72 -7.23 13.92 13.61
CA ARG A 72 -8.47 14.17 12.86
C ARG A 72 -8.55 13.30 11.59
N VAL A 73 -7.44 13.15 10.85
CA VAL A 73 -7.37 12.26 9.67
C VAL A 73 -7.54 10.79 10.05
N LEU A 74 -6.93 10.35 11.16
CA LEU A 74 -7.17 8.99 11.68
C LEU A 74 -8.66 8.74 11.99
N CYS A 75 -9.38 9.75 12.48
CA CYS A 75 -10.83 9.65 12.68
C CYS A 75 -11.60 9.56 11.36
N GLU A 76 -11.20 10.29 10.32
CA GLU A 76 -11.82 10.21 8.98
C GLU A 76 -11.63 8.80 8.38
N ASN A 77 -10.42 8.25 8.48
CA ASN A 77 -10.15 6.87 8.08
C ASN A 77 -10.95 5.87 8.91
N GLY A 78 -11.04 6.07 10.23
CA GLY A 78 -11.83 5.23 11.14
C GLY A 78 -13.33 5.20 10.78
N LEU A 79 -13.90 6.31 10.29
CA LEU A 79 -15.28 6.34 9.78
C LEU A 79 -15.46 5.43 8.57
N ILE A 80 -14.48 5.41 7.66
CA ILE A 80 -14.53 4.55 6.47
C ILE A 80 -14.35 3.08 6.87
N LEU A 81 -13.35 2.80 7.70
CA LEU A 81 -12.99 1.44 8.14
C LEU A 81 -14.04 0.81 9.06
N SER A 82 -14.91 1.61 9.70
CA SER A 82 -15.99 1.12 10.56
C SER A 82 -17.30 0.83 9.83
N ASN A 83 -17.42 1.19 8.55
CA ASN A 83 -18.63 0.91 7.77
C ASN A 83 -18.90 -0.59 7.61
N TYR A 84 -17.84 -1.37 7.40
CA TYR A 84 -17.93 -2.81 7.19
C TYR A 84 -16.79 -3.52 7.91
N VAL A 85 -17.16 -4.42 8.82
CA VAL A 85 -16.22 -5.08 9.72
C VAL A 85 -16.41 -6.59 9.67
N VAL A 86 -15.42 -7.33 10.20
CA VAL A 86 -15.46 -8.79 10.30
C VAL A 86 -15.69 -9.22 11.75
N LYS A 87 -16.47 -10.29 11.96
CA LYS A 87 -16.62 -10.95 13.27
C LYS A 87 -15.84 -12.27 13.27
N PRO A 88 -14.54 -12.29 13.60
CA PRO A 88 -13.73 -13.49 13.55
C PRO A 88 -14.00 -14.42 14.76
N HIS A 89 -13.68 -15.70 14.62
CA HIS A 89 -13.77 -16.66 15.71
C HIS A 89 -12.46 -16.73 16.50
N ILE A 90 -12.47 -16.24 17.73
CA ILE A 90 -11.29 -16.22 18.61
C ILE A 90 -11.11 -17.61 19.24
N LEU A 91 -9.98 -18.23 18.97
CA LEU A 91 -9.61 -19.54 19.53
C LEU A 91 -8.93 -19.42 20.91
N GLY A 92 -8.30 -18.27 21.18
CA GLY A 92 -7.71 -17.99 22.47
C GLY A 92 -6.97 -16.65 22.49
N ARG A 93 -6.67 -16.14 23.70
CA ARG A 93 -5.84 -14.95 23.89
C ARG A 93 -5.04 -15.04 25.18
N THR A 94 -3.87 -14.42 25.22
CA THR A 94 -3.05 -14.29 26.44
C THR A 94 -2.30 -12.97 26.46
N VAL A 95 -1.98 -12.47 27.66
CA VAL A 95 -1.10 -11.32 27.84
C VAL A 95 0.36 -11.79 27.78
N ILE A 96 1.21 -11.07 27.06
CA ILE A 96 2.64 -11.35 26.90
C ILE A 96 3.47 -10.06 27.06
N PRO A 97 4.75 -10.16 27.47
CA PRO A 97 5.61 -8.97 27.62
C PRO A 97 5.89 -8.29 26.27
N LEU A 98 5.90 -6.95 26.25
CA LEU A 98 6.18 -6.16 25.05
C LEU A 98 7.59 -6.44 24.50
N CYS A 99 8.63 -6.58 25.33
CA CYS A 99 10.01 -6.70 24.85
C CYS A 99 10.31 -7.98 24.04
N ASP A 100 9.58 -9.07 24.31
CA ASP A 100 9.86 -10.40 23.74
C ASP A 100 8.65 -10.97 22.97
N PHE A 101 7.66 -10.13 22.66
CA PHE A 101 6.33 -10.60 22.23
C PHE A 101 6.39 -11.54 21.02
N ILE A 102 7.30 -11.26 20.10
CA ILE A 102 7.48 -11.98 18.84
C ILE A 102 7.83 -13.46 19.07
N LEU A 103 8.47 -13.79 20.20
CA LEU A 103 8.88 -15.14 20.53
C LEU A 103 7.73 -16.04 21.02
N TYR A 104 6.52 -15.51 21.21
CA TYR A 104 5.37 -16.29 21.70
C TYR A 104 4.49 -16.85 20.56
N TYR A 105 4.85 -16.60 19.31
CA TYR A 105 4.13 -17.13 18.16
C TYR A 105 4.45 -18.62 17.97
N ASP A 106 3.46 -19.44 17.62
CA ASP A 106 3.71 -20.82 17.21
C ASP A 106 4.11 -20.82 15.73
N LEU A 107 5.39 -21.11 15.47
CA LEU A 107 5.99 -21.09 14.13
C LEU A 107 6.01 -22.50 13.49
N ALA A 108 5.41 -23.48 14.15
CA ALA A 108 5.48 -24.85 13.68
C ALA A 108 4.68 -25.06 12.39
N PRO A 109 5.21 -25.78 11.38
CA PRO A 109 6.53 -26.43 11.38
C PRO A 109 7.68 -25.64 10.72
N SER A 110 7.47 -24.48 10.06
CA SER A 110 8.43 -24.00 9.06
C SER A 110 9.09 -22.61 9.26
N GLY A 111 9.06 -22.01 10.45
CA GLY A 111 9.68 -20.69 10.69
C GLY A 111 10.59 -20.57 11.91
N SER A 112 11.45 -19.56 11.92
CA SER A 112 12.25 -19.16 13.09
C SER A 112 12.49 -17.65 13.12
N TRP A 113 12.45 -17.07 14.31
CA TRP A 113 12.82 -15.66 14.50
C TRP A 113 14.33 -15.52 14.54
N VAL A 114 14.84 -14.55 13.79
CA VAL A 114 16.28 -14.26 13.69
C VAL A 114 16.48 -12.75 13.69
N PHE A 115 17.64 -12.28 14.14
CA PHE A 115 18.00 -10.88 13.92
C PHE A 115 18.68 -10.73 12.55
N PRO A 116 18.43 -9.62 11.84
CA PRO A 116 19.23 -9.29 10.66
C PRO A 116 20.72 -9.26 11.02
N PRO A 117 21.58 -9.96 10.24
CA PRO A 117 23.02 -9.85 10.38
C PRO A 117 23.48 -8.39 10.23
N LEU A 118 24.50 -7.97 10.97
CA LEU A 118 25.03 -6.60 10.88
C LEU A 118 25.54 -6.28 9.48
N GLN A 119 26.07 -7.29 8.78
CA GLN A 119 26.47 -7.16 7.38
C GLN A 119 25.27 -6.69 6.54
N LEU A 120 24.11 -7.34 6.70
CA LEU A 120 22.86 -7.02 6.00
C LEU A 120 22.39 -5.58 6.28
N LEU A 121 22.45 -5.14 7.54
CA LEU A 121 22.04 -3.79 7.95
C LEU A 121 22.97 -2.70 7.41
N ALA A 122 24.27 -2.98 7.34
CA ALA A 122 25.23 -2.04 6.76
C ALA A 122 24.93 -1.72 5.28
N HIS A 123 24.27 -2.61 4.53
CA HIS A 123 23.86 -2.35 3.15
C HIS A 123 22.83 -1.24 3.00
N VAL A 124 22.03 -1.01 4.05
CA VAL A 124 20.91 -0.07 4.03
C VAL A 124 21.20 1.14 4.93
N ASN A 125 22.47 1.37 5.23
CA ASN A 125 22.96 2.43 6.11
C ASN A 125 22.36 2.38 7.53
N ASP A 126 22.02 1.19 8.02
CA ASP A 126 21.56 1.01 9.39
C ASP A 126 22.75 0.69 10.32
N ASP A 127 22.79 1.31 11.49
CA ASP A 127 23.90 1.20 12.44
C ASP A 127 23.80 -0.02 13.38
N GLY A 128 22.71 -0.78 13.29
CA GLY A 128 22.42 -2.00 14.03
C GLY A 128 22.16 -1.80 15.52
N ARG A 129 21.98 -0.57 16.01
CA ARG A 129 21.71 -0.30 17.44
C ARG A 129 20.32 -0.76 17.87
N GLU A 130 19.32 -0.43 17.05
CA GLU A 130 17.95 -0.89 17.21
C GLU A 130 17.68 -1.87 16.07
N ARG A 131 17.46 -3.16 16.38
CA ARG A 131 17.21 -4.19 15.36
C ARG A 131 15.85 -4.81 15.59
N GLN A 132 15.05 -4.89 14.54
CA GLN A 132 13.82 -5.67 14.56
C GLN A 132 14.11 -7.11 14.12
N PRO A 133 13.59 -8.12 14.83
CA PRO A 133 13.66 -9.50 14.37
C PRO A 133 12.93 -9.66 13.03
N MET A 134 13.46 -10.54 12.18
CA MET A 134 12.81 -10.98 10.95
C MET A 134 12.39 -12.45 11.08
N LEU A 135 11.38 -12.84 10.31
CA LEU A 135 10.96 -14.23 10.20
C LEU A 135 11.74 -14.92 9.08
N TYR A 136 12.52 -15.94 9.44
CA TYR A 136 13.20 -16.81 8.50
C TYR A 136 12.38 -18.07 8.24
N ARG A 137 12.14 -18.38 6.96
CA ARG A 137 11.53 -19.64 6.51
C ARG A 137 12.38 -20.26 5.39
N PRO A 138 12.98 -21.45 5.60
CA PRO A 138 13.79 -22.11 4.58
C PRO A 138 13.02 -22.43 3.28
N SER A 139 11.69 -22.56 3.35
CA SER A 139 10.82 -22.89 2.22
C SER A 139 10.57 -21.71 1.28
N VAL A 140 10.93 -20.49 1.66
CA VAL A 140 10.65 -19.27 0.89
C VAL A 140 11.95 -18.73 0.33
N ASP A 141 11.93 -18.34 -0.95
CA ASP A 141 13.08 -17.81 -1.69
C ASP A 141 13.35 -16.32 -1.43
N ARG A 142 12.64 -15.73 -0.47
CA ARG A 142 12.65 -14.31 -0.14
C ARG A 142 12.62 -14.14 1.36
N LEU A 143 13.40 -13.17 1.85
CA LEU A 143 13.29 -12.67 3.22
C LEU A 143 12.93 -11.19 3.18
N VAL A 144 12.17 -10.77 4.19
CA VAL A 144 11.80 -9.39 4.41
C VAL A 144 12.23 -8.97 5.80
N PHE A 145 12.67 -7.74 5.95
CA PHE A 145 13.08 -7.18 7.22
C PHE A 145 12.87 -5.67 7.22
N ALA A 146 12.73 -5.10 8.42
CA ALA A 146 12.69 -3.66 8.62
C ALA A 146 14.07 -3.15 9.05
N ALA A 147 14.47 -2.00 8.54
CA ALA A 147 15.71 -1.31 8.90
C ALA A 147 15.55 0.21 8.74
N ARG A 148 16.43 0.98 9.37
CA ARG A 148 16.45 2.44 9.32
C ARG A 148 17.53 2.92 8.35
N ASP A 149 17.14 3.58 7.27
CA ASP A 149 18.12 4.28 6.44
C ASP A 149 18.51 5.60 7.10
N THR A 150 19.65 5.59 7.80
CA THR A 150 20.16 6.76 8.53
C THR A 150 20.58 7.91 7.60
N THR A 151 20.65 7.70 6.28
CA THR A 151 21.04 8.71 5.28
C THR A 151 19.85 9.42 4.65
N LEU A 152 18.74 8.71 4.42
CA LEU A 152 17.52 9.28 3.85
C LEU A 152 16.64 9.96 4.90
N GLY A 153 16.84 9.65 6.18
CA GLY A 153 16.07 10.24 7.28
C GLY A 153 14.59 9.79 7.31
N THR A 154 14.26 8.71 6.60
CA THR A 154 12.98 8.03 6.69
C THR A 154 12.88 7.28 8.02
N GLY A 155 11.66 6.91 8.44
CA GLY A 155 11.48 6.04 9.59
C GLY A 155 12.00 4.62 9.34
N TRP A 156 11.35 3.63 9.92
CA TRP A 156 11.64 2.23 9.57
C TRP A 156 11.09 1.91 8.18
N ASP A 157 11.93 1.35 7.32
CA ASP A 157 11.59 0.93 5.97
C ASP A 157 11.68 -0.60 5.84
N ILE A 158 10.81 -1.19 5.01
CA ILE A 158 10.85 -2.61 4.66
C ILE A 158 11.75 -2.83 3.46
N TYR A 159 12.64 -3.82 3.59
CA TYR A 159 13.54 -4.32 2.58
C TYR A 159 13.25 -5.78 2.27
N MET A 160 13.59 -6.20 1.06
CA MET A 160 13.52 -7.59 0.61
C MET A 160 14.87 -8.07 0.06
N ILE A 161 15.23 -9.31 0.38
CA ILE A 161 16.34 -10.03 -0.24
C ILE A 161 15.84 -11.31 -0.91
N HIS A 162 16.48 -11.66 -2.02
CA HIS A 162 16.20 -12.88 -2.77
C HIS A 162 17.30 -13.92 -2.55
N LYS A 163 16.91 -15.18 -2.41
CA LYS A 163 17.82 -16.32 -2.45
C LYS A 163 18.35 -16.47 -3.86
N LYS A 164 19.66 -16.41 -4.03
CA LYS A 164 20.35 -16.52 -5.31
C LYS A 164 20.65 -17.97 -5.67
N ASP A 165 21.22 -18.72 -4.72
CA ASP A 165 21.63 -20.10 -4.94
C ASP A 165 21.72 -20.88 -3.61
N THR A 166 21.83 -22.20 -3.70
CA THR A 166 22.22 -23.07 -2.58
C THR A 166 23.56 -23.71 -2.92
N LEU A 167 24.61 -23.31 -2.21
CA LEU A 167 25.98 -23.75 -2.47
C LEU A 167 26.23 -25.17 -1.92
N THR A 168 27.37 -25.76 -2.31
CA THR A 168 27.81 -27.07 -1.79
C THR A 168 27.91 -27.04 -0.26
N GLY A 169 27.22 -27.96 0.41
CA GLY A 169 27.13 -28.00 1.87
C GLY A 169 25.84 -27.42 2.48
N ASN A 170 24.80 -27.19 1.66
CA ASN A 170 23.50 -26.60 2.07
C ASN A 170 23.57 -25.14 2.55
N THR A 171 24.65 -24.42 2.24
CA THR A 171 24.77 -22.99 2.54
C THR A 171 23.90 -22.17 1.61
N GLU A 172 23.02 -21.34 2.16
CA GLU A 172 22.13 -20.48 1.38
C GLU A 172 22.83 -19.17 1.01
N PHE A 173 22.80 -18.80 -0.26
CA PHE A 173 23.38 -17.54 -0.73
C PHE A 173 22.27 -16.53 -1.03
N TRP A 174 22.31 -15.39 -0.35
CA TRP A 174 21.31 -14.33 -0.43
C TRP A 174 21.91 -13.10 -1.12
N GLY A 175 21.12 -12.49 -2.02
CA GLY A 175 21.51 -11.25 -2.72
C GLY A 175 21.40 -9.98 -1.85
N PRO A 176 21.72 -8.80 -2.40
CA PRO A 176 21.65 -7.53 -1.68
C PRO A 176 20.19 -7.12 -1.38
N PRO A 177 19.94 -6.37 -0.29
CA PRO A 177 18.61 -5.88 0.05
C PRO A 177 18.11 -4.82 -0.92
N VAL A 178 16.82 -4.90 -1.24
CA VAL A 178 16.10 -3.94 -2.09
C VAL A 178 15.01 -3.28 -1.25
N ARG A 179 15.03 -1.95 -1.18
CA ARG A 179 13.99 -1.16 -0.51
C ARG A 179 12.66 -1.33 -1.26
N LEU A 180 11.58 -1.65 -0.55
CA LEU A 180 10.26 -1.76 -1.17
C LEU A 180 9.74 -0.37 -1.61
N GLY A 181 8.81 -0.37 -2.59
CA GLY A 181 8.32 0.85 -3.24
C GLY A 181 7.38 1.70 -2.36
N PRO A 182 6.96 2.88 -2.86
CA PRO A 182 6.18 3.86 -2.09
C PRO A 182 4.75 3.43 -1.75
N GLY A 183 4.27 2.32 -2.34
CA GLY A 183 2.99 1.71 -1.95
C GLY A 183 3.09 0.86 -0.66
N ILE A 184 4.30 0.67 -0.13
CA ILE A 184 4.57 -0.01 1.14
C ILE A 184 5.31 0.96 2.07
N ASN A 185 6.47 1.46 1.64
CA ASN A 185 7.30 2.32 2.46
C ASN A 185 6.85 3.78 2.34
N THR A 186 6.67 4.44 3.49
CA THR A 186 6.21 5.82 3.60
C THR A 186 7.27 6.71 4.25
N SER A 187 6.89 7.91 4.67
CA SER A 187 7.73 8.73 5.57
C SER A 187 7.63 8.29 7.04
N GLY A 188 6.68 7.41 7.37
CA GLY A 188 6.49 6.84 8.69
C GLY A 188 7.41 5.64 8.95
N ASN A 189 6.95 4.76 9.84
CA ASN A 189 7.63 3.55 10.27
C ASN A 189 6.83 2.32 9.86
N GLU A 190 7.34 1.59 8.89
CA GLU A 190 6.88 0.27 8.50
C GLU A 190 7.71 -0.81 9.22
N VAL A 191 7.05 -1.61 10.05
CA VAL A 191 7.69 -2.48 11.03
C VAL A 191 7.08 -3.88 11.04
N TYR A 192 7.83 -4.83 11.61
CA TYR A 192 7.43 -6.23 11.76
C TYR A 192 6.92 -6.92 10.47
N PRO A 193 7.63 -6.81 9.34
CA PRO A 193 7.20 -7.43 8.10
C PRO A 193 7.27 -8.97 8.18
N VAL A 194 6.23 -9.62 7.67
CA VAL A 194 6.07 -11.07 7.61
C VAL A 194 5.54 -11.47 6.24
N LEU A 195 6.25 -12.37 5.56
CA LEU A 195 5.71 -13.02 4.37
C LEU A 195 4.79 -14.19 4.74
N SER A 196 3.75 -14.42 3.96
CA SER A 196 3.00 -15.68 3.98
C SER A 196 3.89 -16.86 3.58
N ALA A 197 3.49 -18.07 3.97
CA ALA A 197 4.26 -19.29 3.66
C ALA A 197 4.40 -19.54 2.15
N ASP A 198 3.47 -19.04 1.33
CA ASP A 198 3.52 -19.08 -0.14
C ASP A 198 4.29 -17.91 -0.77
N GLY A 199 4.77 -16.96 0.04
CA GLY A 199 5.50 -15.77 -0.36
C GLY A 199 4.69 -14.77 -1.21
N ASN A 200 3.38 -14.93 -1.36
CA ASN A 200 2.57 -14.05 -2.22
C ASN A 200 1.92 -12.89 -1.45
N THR A 201 1.94 -12.92 -0.12
CA THR A 201 1.33 -11.87 0.72
C THR A 201 2.35 -11.38 1.73
N LEU A 202 2.45 -10.06 1.86
CA LEU A 202 3.24 -9.37 2.87
C LEU A 202 2.29 -8.76 3.89
N TYR A 203 2.50 -9.09 5.16
CA TYR A 203 1.84 -8.46 6.31
C TYR A 203 2.85 -7.59 7.05
N PHE A 204 2.44 -6.41 7.51
CA PHE A 204 3.29 -5.51 8.27
C PHE A 204 2.43 -4.50 9.05
N SER A 205 3.07 -3.73 9.93
CA SER A 205 2.44 -2.65 10.67
C SER A 205 3.02 -1.29 10.24
N SER A 206 2.19 -0.26 10.10
CA SER A 206 2.61 1.08 9.68
C SER A 206 1.92 2.18 10.48
N ASP A 207 2.66 3.27 10.75
CA ASP A 207 2.14 4.53 11.28
C ASP A 207 2.10 5.67 10.24
N GLY A 208 2.46 5.38 8.98
CA GLY A 208 2.50 6.35 7.89
C GLY A 208 1.46 6.11 6.79
N LEU A 209 0.91 4.90 6.67
CA LEU A 209 -0.19 4.58 5.78
C LEU A 209 -1.55 4.98 6.36
N ALA A 210 -2.58 5.04 5.50
CA ALA A 210 -3.93 5.42 5.92
C ALA A 210 -4.55 4.37 6.87
N GLY A 211 -4.55 4.70 8.16
CA GLY A 211 -5.11 3.89 9.24
C GLY A 211 -5.91 4.72 10.24
N MET A 212 -6.30 4.11 11.36
CA MET A 212 -7.11 4.76 12.40
C MET A 212 -6.49 4.69 13.79
N GLY A 213 -5.46 3.87 13.94
CA GLY A 213 -4.64 3.70 15.13
C GLY A 213 -3.37 4.52 15.08
N ASP A 214 -2.52 4.30 16.08
CA ASP A 214 -1.17 4.84 16.09
C ASP A 214 -0.24 3.93 15.25
N ARG A 215 -0.53 2.62 15.22
CA ARG A 215 0.02 1.64 14.27
C ARG A 215 -1.08 0.68 13.82
N ASP A 216 -1.28 0.55 12.52
CA ASP A 216 -2.31 -0.33 11.95
C ASP A 216 -1.67 -1.49 11.16
N LEU A 217 -2.41 -2.60 11.04
CA LEU A 217 -2.00 -3.75 10.24
C LEU A 217 -2.37 -3.57 8.76
N PHE A 218 -1.40 -3.83 7.89
CA PHE A 218 -1.54 -3.76 6.45
C PHE A 218 -1.16 -5.07 5.78
N THR A 219 -1.76 -5.30 4.62
CA THR A 219 -1.44 -6.41 3.73
C THR A 219 -1.12 -5.89 2.33
N SER A 220 -0.17 -6.51 1.65
CA SER A 220 0.10 -6.27 0.23
C SER A 220 0.27 -7.60 -0.49
N SER A 221 -0.30 -7.71 -1.70
CA SER A 221 -0.19 -8.89 -2.54
C SER A 221 0.91 -8.73 -3.59
N TRP A 222 1.65 -9.79 -3.85
CA TRP A 222 2.67 -9.84 -4.90
C TRP A 222 2.03 -9.95 -6.28
N ASN A 223 2.27 -8.95 -7.13
CA ASN A 223 1.89 -8.98 -8.54
C ASN A 223 2.98 -9.67 -9.35
N ARG A 224 2.71 -10.91 -9.79
CA ARG A 224 3.66 -11.71 -10.58
C ARG A 224 3.93 -11.14 -11.97
N ASP A 225 2.95 -10.47 -12.58
CA ASP A 225 3.11 -9.93 -13.94
C ASP A 225 4.01 -8.69 -13.93
N LEU A 226 3.84 -7.84 -12.91
CA LEU A 226 4.62 -6.62 -12.73
C LEU A 226 5.92 -6.84 -11.93
N GLN A 227 6.10 -8.01 -11.33
CA GLN A 227 7.19 -8.34 -10.40
C GLN A 227 7.34 -7.27 -9.30
N LYS A 228 6.20 -6.85 -8.74
CA LYS A 228 6.11 -5.78 -7.74
C LYS A 228 5.02 -6.08 -6.73
N TRP A 229 5.14 -5.52 -5.55
CA TRP A 229 4.04 -5.46 -4.60
C TRP A 229 2.97 -4.47 -5.05
N ASN A 230 1.70 -4.82 -4.86
CA ASN A 230 0.60 -3.88 -4.98
C ASN A 230 0.64 -2.85 -3.85
N PRO A 231 -0.05 -1.70 -3.97
CA PRO A 231 -0.28 -0.81 -2.83
C PRO A 231 -0.83 -1.56 -1.63
N ALA A 232 -0.33 -1.23 -0.44
CA ALA A 232 -0.77 -1.88 0.79
C ALA A 232 -2.20 -1.45 1.17
N GLU A 233 -2.96 -2.41 1.67
CA GLU A 233 -4.34 -2.24 2.10
C GLU A 233 -4.46 -2.44 3.61
N ASN A 234 -5.18 -1.56 4.29
CA ASN A 234 -5.44 -1.70 5.73
C ASN A 234 -6.34 -2.92 5.96
N MET A 235 -5.99 -3.76 6.94
CA MET A 235 -6.75 -4.97 7.25
C MET A 235 -8.13 -4.70 7.89
N GLY A 236 -8.38 -3.46 8.32
CA GLY A 236 -9.67 -3.01 8.85
C GLY A 236 -10.05 -3.63 10.20
N ILE A 237 -11.24 -3.32 10.69
CA ILE A 237 -11.72 -3.81 11.99
C ILE A 237 -12.16 -5.28 11.87
N PRO A 238 -11.69 -6.16 12.77
CA PRO A 238 -11.06 -5.86 14.06
C PRO A 238 -9.54 -6.06 14.06
N PHE A 239 -8.88 -6.28 12.93
CA PHE A 239 -7.45 -6.55 12.90
C PHE A 239 -6.64 -5.29 13.18
N SER A 240 -7.01 -4.19 12.53
CA SER A 240 -6.61 -2.84 12.88
C SER A 240 -7.61 -2.23 13.88
N SER A 241 -7.12 -1.37 14.76
CA SER A 241 -7.84 -0.75 15.88
C SER A 241 -7.40 0.70 16.09
N THR A 242 -7.99 1.36 17.07
CA THR A 242 -7.58 2.72 17.48
C THR A 242 -6.31 2.74 18.35
N PHE A 243 -5.64 1.60 18.49
CA PHE A 243 -4.44 1.39 19.30
C PHE A 243 -3.26 0.91 18.43
N ASP A 244 -2.23 0.29 19.02
CA ASP A 244 -1.09 -0.28 18.30
C ASP A 244 -1.33 -1.75 17.96
N ASP A 245 -1.44 -2.04 16.66
CA ASP A 245 -1.55 -3.39 16.10
C ASP A 245 -0.27 -3.72 15.32
N LEU A 246 0.51 -4.67 15.85
CA LEU A 246 1.95 -4.72 15.53
C LEU A 246 2.34 -5.84 14.57
N LEU A 247 1.79 -7.05 14.71
CA LEU A 247 2.25 -8.19 13.93
C LEU A 247 1.12 -9.17 13.68
N TYR A 248 0.92 -9.52 12.40
CA TYR A 248 0.03 -10.58 11.93
C TYR A 248 0.86 -11.74 11.36
N LEU A 249 0.54 -12.97 11.76
CA LEU A 249 1.20 -14.18 11.29
C LEU A 249 0.17 -15.28 10.99
N LEU A 250 0.00 -15.60 9.71
CA LEU A 250 -0.79 -16.76 9.28
C LEU A 250 -0.05 -18.06 9.57
N SER A 251 -0.76 -19.07 10.08
CA SER A 251 -0.21 -20.41 10.25
C SER A 251 0.11 -21.05 8.90
N ASP A 252 1.13 -21.90 8.84
CA ASP A 252 1.56 -22.53 7.59
C ASP A 252 0.48 -23.42 6.94
N ASP A 253 -0.45 -23.94 7.76
CA ASP A 253 -1.60 -24.73 7.33
C ASP A 253 -2.87 -23.90 7.03
N SER A 254 -2.77 -22.56 7.12
CA SER A 254 -3.85 -21.61 6.90
C SER A 254 -5.12 -21.91 7.70
N ARG A 255 -5.01 -22.54 8.88
CA ARG A 255 -6.16 -22.81 9.76
C ARG A 255 -6.41 -21.71 10.77
N PHE A 256 -5.37 -21.00 11.17
CA PHE A 256 -5.47 -19.90 12.12
C PHE A 256 -4.40 -18.87 11.83
N PHE A 257 -4.55 -17.70 12.43
CA PHE A 257 -3.49 -16.72 12.48
C PHE A 257 -3.31 -16.23 13.91
N TYR A 258 -2.15 -15.65 14.13
CA TYR A 258 -1.81 -14.94 15.34
C TYR A 258 -1.72 -13.46 15.02
N PHE A 259 -2.20 -12.63 15.92
CA PHE A 259 -1.82 -11.23 15.89
C PHE A 259 -1.72 -10.65 17.30
N VAL A 260 -0.96 -9.56 17.45
CA VAL A 260 -0.79 -8.87 18.74
C VAL A 260 -1.27 -7.43 18.66
N SER A 261 -1.81 -6.97 19.78
CA SER A 261 -2.30 -5.60 19.96
C SER A 261 -2.16 -5.17 21.42
N ASP A 262 -2.00 -3.87 21.66
CA ASP A 262 -2.03 -3.28 23.01
C ASP A 262 -3.46 -2.84 23.43
N ARG A 263 -4.47 -2.96 22.56
CA ARG A 263 -5.86 -2.47 22.80
C ARG A 263 -6.50 -2.91 24.11
N ALA A 264 -6.11 -4.09 24.62
CA ALA A 264 -6.62 -4.69 25.85
C ALA A 264 -5.47 -5.09 26.80
N ALA A 265 -4.27 -4.55 26.57
CA ALA A 265 -3.08 -4.91 27.31
C ALA A 265 -2.85 -3.99 28.51
N PRO A 266 -2.39 -4.53 29.65
CA PRO A 266 -1.72 -3.74 30.68
C PRO A 266 -0.50 -3.00 30.13
N LYS A 267 -0.02 -2.01 30.89
CA LYS A 267 1.21 -1.31 30.56
C LYS A 267 2.39 -2.28 30.38
N ASP A 268 3.27 -1.99 29.41
CA ASP A 268 4.47 -2.76 29.08
C ASP A 268 4.20 -4.21 28.62
N SER A 269 2.98 -4.48 28.15
CA SER A 269 2.55 -5.78 27.67
C SER A 269 1.70 -5.67 26.40
N LEU A 270 1.46 -6.79 25.74
CA LEU A 270 0.57 -6.95 24.59
C LEU A 270 -0.38 -8.10 24.83
N VAL A 271 -1.49 -8.13 24.10
CA VAL A 271 -2.36 -9.32 24.01
C VAL A 271 -2.07 -10.05 22.71
N LEU A 272 -1.67 -11.31 22.81
CA LEU A 272 -1.55 -12.23 21.68
C LEU A 272 -2.85 -12.98 21.50
N TYR A 273 -3.44 -12.85 20.31
CA TYR A 273 -4.66 -13.52 19.92
C TYR A 273 -4.34 -14.68 18.99
N LYS A 274 -5.03 -15.79 19.18
CA LYS A 274 -5.11 -16.91 18.22
C LYS A 274 -6.52 -16.92 17.65
N VAL A 275 -6.63 -16.82 16.34
CA VAL A 275 -7.90 -16.60 15.65
C VAL A 275 -8.05 -17.59 14.50
N GLU A 276 -9.24 -18.14 14.32
CA GLU A 276 -9.53 -19.00 13.17
C GLU A 276 -9.40 -18.20 11.87
N TYR A 277 -8.72 -18.78 10.88
CA TYR A 277 -8.55 -18.13 9.59
C TYR A 277 -9.73 -18.47 8.68
N GLU A 278 -10.33 -17.42 8.11
CA GLU A 278 -11.36 -17.53 7.08
C GLU A 278 -10.81 -16.85 5.81
N SER A 279 -10.72 -17.59 4.70
CA SER A 279 -10.14 -17.08 3.45
C SER A 279 -10.96 -15.97 2.80
N SER A 280 -12.25 -15.89 3.13
CA SER A 280 -13.20 -14.94 2.56
C SER A 280 -14.21 -14.53 3.62
N PRO A 281 -13.77 -13.75 4.63
CA PRO A 281 -14.61 -13.42 5.76
C PRO A 281 -15.77 -12.53 5.32
N VAL A 282 -16.95 -12.82 5.86
CA VAL A 282 -18.14 -12.02 5.63
C VAL A 282 -17.98 -10.66 6.30
N LYS A 283 -18.13 -9.58 5.51
CA LYS A 283 -18.12 -8.22 6.01
C LYS A 283 -19.55 -7.76 6.31
N ILE A 284 -19.77 -7.27 7.51
CA ILE A 284 -21.07 -6.80 7.99
C ILE A 284 -21.00 -5.34 8.40
N ARG A 285 -22.12 -4.63 8.27
CA ARG A 285 -22.27 -3.31 8.88
C ARG A 285 -22.56 -3.45 10.37
N PRO A 286 -21.78 -2.82 11.28
CA PRO A 286 -22.11 -2.82 12.70
C PRO A 286 -23.48 -2.18 12.95
N SER A 287 -24.27 -2.74 13.86
CA SER A 287 -25.62 -2.22 14.16
C SER A 287 -25.58 -0.92 14.98
N SER A 288 -24.51 -0.71 15.74
CA SER A 288 -24.29 0.45 16.59
C SER A 288 -22.81 0.63 16.92
N ILE A 289 -22.45 1.78 17.50
CA ILE A 289 -21.09 2.02 18.04
C ILE A 289 -20.76 0.99 19.13
N LYS A 290 -21.74 0.57 19.94
CA LYS A 290 -21.54 -0.46 20.98
C LYS A 290 -21.20 -1.82 20.37
N ASP A 291 -21.89 -2.21 19.30
CA ASP A 291 -21.57 -3.44 18.54
C ASP A 291 -20.17 -3.34 17.92
N LEU A 292 -19.82 -2.20 17.32
CA LEU A 292 -18.48 -1.95 16.80
C LEU A 292 -17.38 -2.09 17.87
N GLN A 293 -17.58 -1.49 19.05
CA GLN A 293 -16.66 -1.60 20.18
C GLN A 293 -16.51 -3.06 20.63
N GLN A 294 -17.61 -3.82 20.69
CA GLN A 294 -17.59 -5.23 21.06
C GLN A 294 -16.77 -6.04 20.05
N ILE A 295 -16.98 -5.84 18.75
CA ILE A 295 -16.23 -6.48 17.67
C ILE A 295 -14.74 -6.14 17.78
N ALA A 296 -14.42 -4.86 17.91
CA ALA A 296 -13.05 -4.38 17.98
C ALA A 296 -12.31 -4.82 19.26
N SER A 297 -13.03 -5.07 20.36
CA SER A 297 -12.43 -5.52 21.63
C SER A 297 -11.93 -6.97 21.60
N LEU A 298 -12.40 -7.77 20.64
CA LEU A 298 -12.11 -9.21 20.51
C LEU A 298 -12.24 -9.93 21.86
N PRO A 299 -13.47 -10.01 22.40
CA PRO A 299 -13.73 -10.60 23.69
C PRO A 299 -13.32 -12.08 23.70
N PRO A 300 -12.98 -12.63 24.87
CA PRO A 300 -12.66 -14.04 24.98
C PRO A 300 -13.90 -14.88 24.61
N PRO A 301 -13.73 -16.14 24.18
CA PRO A 301 -14.86 -17.03 23.95
C PRO A 301 -15.74 -17.09 25.21
N GLN A 302 -17.03 -16.80 25.08
CA GLN A 302 -17.96 -16.93 26.20
C GLN A 302 -18.19 -18.41 26.47
N GLN A 303 -17.84 -18.89 27.66
CA GLN A 303 -18.29 -20.20 28.13
C GLN A 303 -19.82 -20.17 28.16
N LYS A 304 -20.48 -21.03 27.39
CA LYS A 304 -21.92 -21.30 27.54
C LYS A 304 -22.16 -21.90 28.93
N GLN A 305 -22.24 -21.08 29.97
CA GLN A 305 -22.87 -21.48 31.21
C GLN A 305 -24.36 -21.65 30.91
N LYS A 306 -24.83 -22.90 30.93
CA LYS A 306 -26.26 -23.21 31.09
C LYS A 306 -26.69 -22.69 32.47
N SER A 307 -27.03 -21.41 32.57
CA SER A 307 -27.81 -20.91 33.71
C SER A 307 -29.28 -21.16 33.41
N LEU A 308 -29.84 -22.23 33.99
CA LEU A 308 -31.27 -22.26 34.30
C LEU A 308 -31.49 -21.23 35.41
N ALA A 309 -31.92 -20.02 35.05
CA ALA A 309 -32.64 -19.14 35.96
C ALA A 309 -33.38 -18.08 35.14
N GLU A 310 -34.62 -17.84 35.55
CA GLU A 310 -35.68 -17.11 34.86
C GLU A 310 -35.40 -15.60 34.74
N GLY A 311 -35.95 -15.00 33.67
CA GLY A 311 -36.45 -13.63 33.71
C GLY A 311 -35.47 -12.50 33.36
N THR A 312 -35.15 -12.37 32.07
CA THR A 312 -35.22 -11.08 31.32
C THR A 312 -34.93 -11.35 29.85
N VAL A 313 -35.96 -11.26 29.01
CA VAL A 313 -35.87 -11.43 27.56
C VAL A 313 -35.51 -10.07 26.96
N SER A 314 -34.29 -9.90 26.44
CA SER A 314 -34.01 -8.88 25.41
C SER A 314 -32.67 -9.05 24.67
N GLU A 315 -31.57 -9.50 25.29
CA GLU A 315 -30.25 -9.51 24.60
C GLU A 315 -29.84 -10.89 24.04
N GLY A 316 -30.36 -12.00 24.59
CA GLY A 316 -29.97 -13.35 24.16
C GLY A 316 -30.53 -13.80 22.80
N THR A 317 -31.67 -13.25 22.38
CA THR A 317 -32.34 -13.67 21.14
C THR A 317 -31.70 -13.03 19.90
N GLU A 318 -31.31 -11.76 19.96
CA GLU A 318 -30.64 -11.07 18.85
C GLU A 318 -29.26 -11.66 18.55
N HIS A 319 -28.50 -12.02 19.58
CA HIS A 319 -27.17 -12.62 19.42
C HIS A 319 -27.23 -13.99 18.71
N VAL A 320 -28.20 -14.83 19.08
CA VAL A 320 -28.40 -16.15 18.45
C VAL A 320 -28.86 -16.00 16.99
N VAL A 321 -29.77 -15.06 16.71
CA VAL A 321 -30.24 -14.78 15.35
C VAL A 321 -29.08 -14.27 14.48
N LEU A 322 -28.26 -13.37 14.99
CA LEU A 322 -27.10 -12.83 14.28
C LEU A 322 -26.02 -13.89 14.02
N ASP A 323 -25.73 -14.76 14.99
CA ASP A 323 -24.78 -15.86 14.82
C ASP A 323 -25.26 -16.86 13.76
N THR A 324 -26.58 -17.14 13.73
CA THR A 324 -27.18 -18.03 12.72
C THR A 324 -27.11 -17.39 11.33
N LEU A 325 -27.45 -16.11 11.21
CA LEU A 325 -27.31 -15.31 9.97
C LEU A 325 -25.86 -15.27 9.48
N LEU A 326 -24.89 -15.09 10.38
CA LEU A 326 -23.46 -15.14 10.05
C LEU A 326 -23.05 -16.52 9.53
N GLN A 327 -23.56 -17.59 10.12
CA GLN A 327 -23.26 -18.94 9.66
C GLN A 327 -23.86 -19.23 8.28
N GLU A 328 -25.11 -18.84 8.04
CA GLU A 328 -25.77 -18.97 6.73
C GLU A 328 -25.06 -18.14 5.66
N THR A 329 -24.70 -16.90 5.98
CA THR A 329 -23.95 -16.03 5.05
C THR A 329 -22.55 -16.57 4.76
N ARG A 330 -21.81 -17.11 5.75
CA ARG A 330 -20.51 -17.78 5.50
C ARG A 330 -20.63 -18.97 4.54
N GLN A 331 -21.67 -19.79 4.69
CA GLN A 331 -21.93 -20.90 3.78
C GLN A 331 -22.24 -20.39 2.36
N ALA A 332 -23.11 -19.38 2.25
CA ALA A 332 -23.43 -18.73 0.99
C ALA A 332 -22.18 -18.08 0.34
N THR A 333 -21.28 -17.50 1.13
CA THR A 333 -20.03 -16.89 0.67
C THR A 333 -19.05 -17.91 0.09
N THR A 334 -18.93 -19.08 0.72
CA THR A 334 -18.10 -20.17 0.19
C THR A 334 -18.61 -20.59 -1.19
N HIS A 335 -19.93 -20.81 -1.30
CA HIS A 335 -20.56 -21.18 -2.57
C HIS A 335 -20.45 -20.08 -3.63
N TYR A 336 -20.66 -18.82 -3.24
CA TYR A 336 -20.49 -17.65 -4.11
C TYR A 336 -19.09 -17.57 -4.71
N THR A 337 -18.04 -17.78 -3.89
CA THR A 337 -16.65 -17.75 -4.34
C THR A 337 -16.35 -18.84 -5.37
N GLU A 338 -16.92 -20.03 -5.20
CA GLU A 338 -16.84 -21.11 -6.19
C GLU A 338 -17.55 -20.76 -7.50
N LEU A 339 -18.73 -20.13 -7.43
CA LEU A 339 -19.48 -19.67 -8.60
C LEU A 339 -18.72 -18.59 -9.38
N ILE A 340 -18.15 -17.58 -8.71
CA ILE A 340 -17.36 -16.54 -9.38
C ILE A 340 -16.12 -17.14 -10.07
N ARG A 341 -15.47 -18.13 -9.44
CA ARG A 341 -14.36 -18.87 -10.07
C ARG A 341 -14.83 -19.65 -11.30
N ALA A 342 -15.97 -20.32 -11.21
CA ALA A 342 -16.57 -21.03 -12.33
C ALA A 342 -16.92 -20.06 -13.48
N VAL A 343 -17.50 -18.90 -13.18
CA VAL A 343 -17.81 -17.85 -14.16
C VAL A 343 -16.55 -17.38 -14.88
N LYS A 344 -15.45 -17.11 -14.16
CA LYS A 344 -14.18 -16.71 -14.78
C LYS A 344 -13.62 -17.79 -15.71
N ASN A 345 -13.54 -19.04 -15.24
CA ASN A 345 -13.05 -20.15 -16.05
C ASN A 345 -13.91 -20.39 -17.29
N LEU A 346 -15.24 -20.30 -17.16
CA LEU A 346 -16.17 -20.43 -18.28
C LEU A 346 -16.02 -19.27 -19.28
N MET A 347 -15.76 -18.04 -18.81
CA MET A 347 -15.45 -16.91 -19.71
C MET A 347 -14.17 -17.15 -20.50
N ASP A 348 -13.11 -17.64 -19.85
CA ASP A 348 -11.84 -17.95 -20.52
C ASP A 348 -12.05 -19.06 -21.58
N GLN A 349 -12.77 -20.13 -21.23
CA GLN A 349 -13.12 -21.21 -22.17
C GLN A 349 -13.98 -20.72 -23.33
N VAL A 350 -14.99 -19.89 -23.08
CA VAL A 350 -15.81 -19.29 -24.16
C VAL A 350 -14.92 -18.50 -25.12
N GLY A 351 -13.99 -17.69 -24.62
CA GLY A 351 -13.04 -16.95 -25.45
C GLY A 351 -12.13 -17.84 -26.30
N GLU A 352 -11.61 -18.94 -25.74
CA GLU A 352 -10.80 -19.90 -26.49
C GLU A 352 -11.59 -20.57 -27.62
N HIS A 353 -12.82 -21.01 -27.34
CA HIS A 353 -13.71 -21.64 -28.32
C HIS A 353 -14.14 -20.65 -29.43
N GLU A 354 -14.37 -19.38 -29.11
CA GLU A 354 -14.66 -18.32 -30.10
C GLU A 354 -13.48 -18.10 -31.07
N LEU A 355 -12.25 -18.05 -30.55
CA LEU A 355 -11.03 -17.91 -31.36
C LEU A 355 -10.80 -19.14 -32.26
N LYS A 356 -11.05 -20.33 -31.72
CA LYS A 356 -10.96 -21.59 -32.47
C LYS A 356 -12.00 -21.64 -33.59
N LEU A 357 -13.22 -21.22 -33.31
CA LEU A 357 -14.31 -21.16 -34.29
C LEU A 357 -14.02 -20.17 -35.42
N ASP A 358 -13.48 -18.99 -35.11
CA ASP A 358 -13.04 -18.01 -36.12
C ASP A 358 -11.93 -18.59 -37.01
N SER A 359 -10.98 -19.32 -36.42
CA SER A 359 -9.91 -20.01 -37.15
C SER A 359 -10.44 -21.10 -38.08
N LEU A 360 -11.39 -21.92 -37.60
CA LEU A 360 -12.05 -22.95 -38.41
C LEU A 360 -12.86 -22.36 -39.57
N ARG A 361 -13.57 -21.24 -39.35
CA ARG A 361 -14.33 -20.54 -40.39
C ARG A 361 -13.42 -19.94 -41.47
N LYS A 362 -12.29 -19.36 -41.08
CA LYS A 362 -11.25 -18.88 -42.02
C LYS A 362 -10.69 -20.03 -42.85
N LEU A 363 -10.37 -21.15 -42.22
CA LEU A 363 -9.88 -22.35 -42.91
C LEU A 363 -10.93 -22.89 -43.88
N TYR A 364 -12.19 -22.99 -43.47
CA TYR A 364 -13.31 -23.38 -44.32
C TYR A 364 -13.42 -22.53 -45.59
N GLY A 365 -13.28 -21.20 -45.47
CA GLY A 365 -13.29 -20.27 -46.60
C GLY A 365 -12.14 -20.47 -47.60
N SER A 366 -11.02 -21.05 -47.18
CA SER A 366 -9.82 -21.30 -48.01
C SER A 366 -9.84 -22.64 -48.76
N LEU A 367 -10.70 -23.59 -48.36
CA LEU A 367 -10.74 -24.93 -48.94
C LEU A 367 -11.46 -24.95 -50.30
N SER A 368 -10.95 -25.71 -51.27
CA SER A 368 -11.51 -25.82 -52.64
C SER A 368 -12.22 -27.15 -52.90
N ARG A 369 -11.89 -28.22 -52.17
CA ARG A 369 -12.47 -29.56 -52.32
C ARG A 369 -13.75 -29.71 -51.47
N GLU A 370 -14.77 -30.35 -52.04
CA GLU A 370 -16.10 -30.47 -51.43
C GLU A 370 -16.13 -31.46 -50.24
N GLU A 371 -15.38 -32.56 -50.32
CA GLU A 371 -15.19 -33.50 -49.19
C GLU A 371 -14.50 -32.82 -48.00
N ASP A 372 -13.47 -32.01 -48.24
CA ASP A 372 -12.75 -31.28 -47.18
C ASP A 372 -13.64 -30.20 -46.54
N ARG A 373 -14.49 -29.53 -47.34
CA ARG A 373 -15.47 -28.55 -46.84
C ARG A 373 -16.52 -29.22 -45.97
N THR A 374 -17.07 -30.35 -46.37
CA THR A 374 -18.10 -31.05 -45.57
C THR A 374 -17.55 -31.57 -44.24
N ALA A 375 -16.33 -32.13 -44.23
CA ALA A 375 -15.64 -32.52 -43.01
C ALA A 375 -15.36 -31.31 -42.08
N MET A 376 -14.96 -30.17 -42.64
CA MET A 376 -14.70 -28.96 -41.88
C MET A 376 -16.00 -28.31 -41.35
N ALA A 377 -17.10 -28.38 -42.11
CA ALA A 377 -18.42 -27.91 -41.67
C ALA A 377 -18.93 -28.70 -40.46
N ASN A 378 -18.71 -30.02 -40.42
CA ASN A 378 -19.08 -30.83 -39.25
C ASN A 378 -18.28 -30.43 -38.01
N LYS A 379 -16.96 -30.20 -38.14
CA LYS A 379 -16.13 -29.69 -37.04
C LYS A 379 -16.57 -28.32 -36.54
N ILE A 380 -16.97 -27.42 -37.45
CA ILE A 380 -17.54 -26.12 -37.08
C ILE A 380 -18.83 -26.31 -36.27
N ARG A 381 -19.73 -27.21 -36.69
CA ARG A 381 -20.99 -27.47 -35.96
C ARG A 381 -20.77 -28.09 -34.58
N GLU A 382 -19.82 -29.03 -34.46
CA GLU A 382 -19.43 -29.60 -33.17
C GLU A 382 -18.90 -28.52 -32.23
N GLU A 383 -18.04 -27.63 -32.73
CA GLU A 383 -17.48 -26.53 -31.96
C GLU A 383 -18.54 -25.47 -31.59
N GLU A 384 -19.47 -25.17 -32.50
CA GLU A 384 -20.61 -24.28 -32.24
C GLU A 384 -21.54 -24.84 -31.16
N PHE A 385 -21.77 -26.16 -31.16
CA PHE A 385 -22.56 -26.82 -30.14
C PHE A 385 -21.87 -26.76 -28.77
N ALA A 386 -20.57 -27.06 -28.70
CA ALA A 386 -19.78 -26.94 -27.47
C ALA A 386 -19.77 -25.50 -26.93
N LEU A 387 -19.63 -24.51 -27.81
CA LEU A 387 -19.71 -23.09 -27.44
C LEU A 387 -21.09 -22.74 -26.87
N MET A 388 -22.17 -23.28 -27.43
CA MET A 388 -23.52 -23.06 -26.94
C MET A 388 -23.73 -23.64 -25.52
N GLU A 389 -23.19 -24.82 -25.23
CA GLU A 389 -23.23 -25.44 -23.89
C GLU A 389 -22.42 -24.65 -22.86
N LEU A 390 -21.22 -24.18 -23.24
CA LEU A 390 -20.39 -23.32 -22.40
C LEU A 390 -21.07 -21.99 -22.10
N GLN A 391 -21.68 -21.36 -23.11
CA GLN A 391 -22.44 -20.12 -22.93
C GLN A 391 -23.68 -20.32 -22.05
N GLN A 392 -24.37 -21.46 -22.15
CA GLN A 392 -25.48 -21.79 -21.27
C GLN A 392 -25.01 -21.98 -19.82
N SER A 393 -23.95 -22.74 -19.61
CA SER A 393 -23.34 -22.95 -18.29
C SER A 393 -22.89 -21.64 -17.66
N LEU A 394 -22.33 -20.72 -18.48
CA LEU A 394 -21.94 -19.38 -18.04
C LEU A 394 -23.15 -18.54 -17.62
N ARG A 395 -24.26 -18.59 -18.36
CA ARG A 395 -25.50 -17.90 -17.99
C ARG A 395 -26.06 -18.44 -16.67
N ASP A 396 -26.09 -19.75 -16.50
CA ASP A 396 -26.61 -20.38 -15.29
C ASP A 396 -25.74 -20.06 -14.06
N ALA A 397 -24.41 -20.16 -14.20
CA ALA A 397 -23.48 -19.78 -13.14
C ALA A 397 -23.60 -18.30 -12.74
N ARG A 398 -23.75 -17.39 -13.72
CA ARG A 398 -24.00 -15.96 -13.46
C ARG A 398 -25.31 -15.73 -12.72
N LYS A 399 -26.39 -16.41 -13.12
CA LYS A 399 -27.70 -16.29 -12.47
C LYS A 399 -27.64 -16.78 -11.01
N SER A 400 -26.96 -17.90 -10.76
CA SER A 400 -26.74 -18.40 -9.40
C SER A 400 -25.90 -17.43 -8.57
N ALA A 401 -24.82 -16.87 -9.11
CA ALA A 401 -24.01 -15.87 -8.42
C ALA A 401 -24.84 -14.62 -8.06
N GLN A 402 -25.62 -14.12 -9.01
CA GLN A 402 -26.51 -12.97 -8.82
C GLN A 402 -27.55 -13.22 -7.72
N SER A 403 -28.13 -14.42 -7.63
CA SER A 403 -29.10 -14.73 -6.56
C SER A 403 -28.50 -14.66 -5.16
N ILE A 404 -27.21 -14.95 -5.02
CA ILE A 404 -26.49 -14.83 -3.74
C ILE A 404 -26.11 -13.37 -3.47
N GLU A 405 -25.77 -12.59 -4.51
CA GLU A 405 -25.55 -11.15 -4.38
C GLU A 405 -26.82 -10.43 -3.90
N ASP A 406 -27.98 -10.77 -4.47
CA ASP A 406 -29.28 -10.25 -4.03
C ASP A 406 -29.56 -10.61 -2.56
N LEU A 407 -29.21 -11.83 -2.14
CA LEU A 407 -29.30 -12.26 -0.74
C LEU A 407 -28.39 -11.41 0.17
N PHE A 408 -27.14 -11.17 -0.23
CA PHE A 408 -26.20 -10.34 0.54
C PHE A 408 -26.66 -8.89 0.67
N LEU A 409 -27.15 -8.30 -0.43
CA LEU A 409 -27.73 -6.96 -0.41
C LEU A 409 -28.92 -6.86 0.55
N SER A 410 -29.78 -7.88 0.59
CA SER A 410 -30.93 -7.92 1.49
C SER A 410 -30.55 -7.91 2.98
N TYR A 411 -29.36 -8.43 3.32
CA TYR A 411 -28.85 -8.50 4.69
C TYR A 411 -27.83 -7.40 5.03
N GLY A 412 -27.51 -6.50 4.10
CA GLY A 412 -26.47 -5.47 4.31
C GLY A 412 -25.07 -6.08 4.47
N VAL A 413 -24.85 -7.24 3.87
CA VAL A 413 -23.59 -7.97 3.85
C VAL A 413 -22.86 -7.64 2.57
N LEU A 414 -21.55 -7.44 2.63
CA LEU A 414 -20.75 -7.34 1.41
C LEU A 414 -20.19 -8.71 1.03
N PRO A 415 -20.39 -9.18 -0.23
CA PRO A 415 -19.66 -10.32 -0.73
C PRO A 415 -18.16 -10.07 -0.61
N PRO A 416 -17.35 -11.11 -0.34
CA PRO A 416 -15.91 -10.96 -0.43
C PRO A 416 -15.52 -10.55 -1.85
N VAL A 417 -14.61 -9.58 -1.95
CA VAL A 417 -13.94 -9.29 -3.22
C VAL A 417 -13.04 -10.47 -3.52
N VAL A 418 -13.33 -11.21 -4.61
CA VAL A 418 -12.53 -12.36 -5.00
C VAL A 418 -11.15 -11.86 -5.44
N ALA A 419 -10.17 -11.97 -4.54
CA ALA A 419 -8.76 -11.79 -4.89
C ALA A 419 -8.37 -12.84 -5.95
N THR A 420 -7.54 -12.43 -6.93
CA THR A 420 -6.99 -13.34 -7.94
C THR A 420 -6.27 -14.52 -7.27
N PRO A 421 -6.41 -15.75 -7.81
CA PRO A 421 -6.12 -16.94 -7.05
C PRO A 421 -4.64 -17.07 -6.66
N HIS A 422 -4.42 -17.34 -5.37
CA HIS A 422 -3.28 -18.10 -4.89
C HIS A 422 -3.25 -19.45 -5.62
N SER A 423 -2.15 -19.73 -6.32
CA SER A 423 -1.91 -21.05 -6.91
C SER A 423 -1.41 -21.98 -5.80
N GLY A 424 -2.27 -22.87 -5.31
CA GLY A 424 -1.85 -23.88 -4.34
C GLY A 424 -2.96 -24.84 -3.92
N LYS A 425 -2.89 -26.07 -4.45
CA LYS A 425 -3.47 -27.36 -4.01
C LYS A 425 -4.87 -27.35 -3.36
N SER A 426 -5.75 -28.14 -3.96
CA SER A 426 -7.01 -28.59 -3.36
C SER A 426 -6.79 -29.08 -1.93
N LEU A 427 -7.60 -28.55 -1.01
CA LEU A 427 -7.77 -29.07 0.34
C LEU A 427 -8.18 -30.55 0.25
N PRO A 428 -7.53 -31.47 0.97
CA PRO A 428 -8.14 -32.77 1.20
C PRO A 428 -9.37 -32.57 2.07
N ALA A 429 -10.53 -33.00 1.59
CA ALA A 429 -11.73 -33.13 2.39
C ALA A 429 -11.45 -34.09 3.56
N GLY A 430 -11.22 -33.53 4.75
CA GLY A 430 -10.74 -34.27 5.91
C GLY A 430 -11.55 -33.97 7.17
N ASN A 431 -12.55 -34.82 7.43
CA ASN A 431 -13.24 -35.11 8.69
C ASN A 431 -13.79 -33.96 9.54
N ARG A 432 -15.13 -33.99 9.68
CA ARG A 432 -15.90 -33.36 10.78
C ARG A 432 -15.17 -33.54 12.12
N VAL A 433 -14.68 -32.44 12.66
CA VAL A 433 -14.11 -32.39 14.02
C VAL A 433 -15.28 -32.45 15.02
N SER A 434 -15.29 -33.49 15.85
CA SER A 434 -16.14 -33.60 17.04
C SER A 434 -15.91 -32.41 17.99
N PRO A 435 -16.89 -32.01 18.82
CA PRO A 435 -16.78 -30.81 19.64
C PRO A 435 -15.65 -30.98 20.66
N ARG A 436 -14.52 -30.30 20.45
CA ARG A 436 -13.34 -30.37 21.32
C ARG A 436 -13.46 -29.33 22.42
N GLN A 437 -13.31 -29.80 23.66
CA GLN A 437 -13.09 -28.99 24.86
C GLN A 437 -11.97 -27.97 24.63
N GLU A 438 -12.23 -26.72 25.02
CA GLU A 438 -11.32 -25.59 24.94
C GLU A 438 -10.05 -25.88 25.76
N ALA A 439 -8.93 -26.12 25.07
CA ALA A 439 -7.61 -26.11 25.68
C ALA A 439 -7.19 -24.65 25.91
N HIS A 440 -6.80 -24.29 27.14
CA HIS A 440 -6.22 -22.99 27.43
C HIS A 440 -5.08 -22.67 26.44
N PHE A 441 -5.18 -21.55 25.73
CA PHE A 441 -4.15 -21.08 24.81
C PHE A 441 -2.94 -20.57 25.62
N ASN A 442 -1.93 -21.42 25.74
CA ASN A 442 -0.70 -21.15 26.48
C ASN A 442 0.51 -21.20 25.53
N PRO A 443 0.85 -20.08 24.86
CA PRO A 443 2.00 -20.02 23.99
C PRO A 443 3.31 -20.19 24.78
N VAL A 444 4.27 -20.86 24.15
CA VAL A 444 5.60 -21.11 24.73
C VAL A 444 6.59 -20.14 24.10
N LYS A 445 7.37 -19.43 24.94
CA LYS A 445 8.42 -18.54 24.48
C LYS A 445 9.51 -19.32 23.75
N GLN A 446 9.69 -19.01 22.47
CA GLN A 446 10.73 -19.56 21.60
C GLN A 446 12.09 -18.87 21.81
N LYS A 447 13.11 -19.41 21.16
CA LYS A 447 14.46 -18.81 21.11
C LYS A 447 14.73 -18.26 19.72
N TYR A 448 15.55 -17.22 19.65
CA TYR A 448 16.11 -16.79 18.38
C TYR A 448 17.04 -17.87 17.80
N MET A 449 17.02 -17.97 16.48
CA MET A 449 17.97 -18.73 15.69
C MET A 449 19.06 -17.78 15.16
N ASN A 450 20.24 -18.32 14.86
CA ASN A 450 21.30 -17.63 14.13
C ASN A 450 21.34 -18.11 12.68
N LEU A 451 21.75 -17.23 11.77
CA LEU A 451 21.87 -17.52 10.34
C LEU A 451 23.32 -17.85 9.94
N ASP A 452 24.01 -18.66 10.75
CA ASP A 452 25.43 -18.99 10.54
C ASP A 452 25.66 -19.77 9.23
N ASP A 453 24.65 -20.50 8.76
CA ASP A 453 24.65 -21.26 7.49
C ASP A 453 24.16 -20.43 6.27
N CYS A 454 23.91 -19.14 6.46
CA CYS A 454 23.52 -18.23 5.39
C CYS A 454 24.66 -17.26 5.06
N VAL A 455 24.95 -17.12 3.77
CA VAL A 455 25.91 -16.14 3.26
C VAL A 455 25.14 -15.03 2.55
N PHE A 456 25.38 -13.80 2.98
CA PHE A 456 24.82 -12.61 2.36
C PHE A 456 25.88 -11.99 1.47
N GLU A 457 25.54 -11.79 0.20
CA GLU A 457 26.40 -11.12 -0.76
C GLU A 457 26.76 -9.72 -0.25
N ALA A 458 28.06 -9.44 -0.11
CA ALA A 458 28.53 -8.11 0.28
C ALA A 458 28.08 -7.05 -0.75
N PRO A 459 27.82 -5.80 -0.33
CA PRO A 459 27.36 -4.78 -1.25
C PRO A 459 28.44 -4.57 -2.29
N ALA A 460 28.05 -4.34 -3.55
CA ALA A 460 28.94 -3.59 -4.43
C ALA A 460 29.31 -2.30 -3.68
N PRO A 461 30.60 -1.94 -3.55
CA PRO A 461 31.01 -0.79 -2.76
C PRO A 461 30.19 0.42 -3.19
N VAL A 462 29.57 1.11 -2.22
CA VAL A 462 28.79 2.33 -2.46
C VAL A 462 29.69 3.28 -3.22
N VAL A 463 29.46 3.40 -4.53
CA VAL A 463 30.17 4.38 -5.34
C VAL A 463 29.67 5.73 -4.82
N PRO A 464 30.52 6.57 -4.20
CA PRO A 464 30.07 7.86 -3.68
C PRO A 464 29.37 8.61 -4.81
N ALA A 465 28.26 9.28 -4.48
CA ALA A 465 27.40 9.97 -5.44
C ALA A 465 28.26 10.70 -6.48
N PHE A 466 28.36 10.13 -7.67
CA PHE A 466 29.22 10.67 -8.70
C PHE A 466 28.55 11.94 -9.18
N ASP A 467 29.18 13.10 -8.99
CA ASP A 467 28.60 14.35 -9.47
C ASP A 467 28.48 14.28 -11.01
N LEU A 468 27.23 14.18 -11.48
CA LEU A 468 26.86 13.96 -12.87
C LEU A 468 26.94 15.24 -13.72
N THR A 469 27.38 16.35 -13.14
CA THR A 469 27.54 17.62 -13.85
C THR A 469 28.63 17.52 -14.90
N PHE A 470 28.32 17.94 -16.13
CA PHE A 470 29.31 17.94 -17.21
C PHE A 470 30.48 18.87 -16.90
N ARG A 471 31.69 18.33 -16.95
CA ARG A 471 32.95 19.07 -16.77
C ARG A 471 34.10 18.42 -17.53
N VAL A 472 35.18 19.16 -17.65
CA VAL A 472 36.45 18.66 -18.16
C VAL A 472 37.45 18.67 -17.01
N GLU A 473 37.98 17.49 -16.70
CA GLU A 473 39.00 17.28 -15.67
C GLU A 473 40.28 16.72 -16.29
N LYS A 474 41.29 16.47 -15.44
CA LYS A 474 42.56 15.87 -15.87
C LYS A 474 42.40 14.44 -16.36
N GLU A 475 41.46 13.68 -15.79
CA GLU A 475 41.19 12.28 -16.12
C GLU A 475 39.70 12.04 -16.27
N SER A 476 39.31 11.23 -17.25
CA SER A 476 37.91 10.81 -17.43
C SER A 476 37.58 9.61 -16.56
N ARG A 477 36.37 9.63 -16.00
CA ARG A 477 35.79 8.53 -15.23
C ARG A 477 34.54 8.02 -15.93
N ILE A 478 34.47 6.70 -16.07
CA ILE A 478 33.33 6.00 -16.65
C ILE A 478 32.34 5.69 -15.53
N VAL A 479 31.07 6.03 -15.72
CA VAL A 479 29.97 5.81 -14.78
C VAL A 479 29.02 4.76 -15.38
N PRO A 480 28.48 3.81 -14.56
CA PRO A 480 27.46 2.86 -15.01
C PRO A 480 26.21 3.54 -15.58
N TRP A 481 25.53 2.89 -16.51
CA TRP A 481 24.30 3.38 -17.17
C TRP A 481 23.04 3.29 -16.28
N GLU A 482 23.18 3.25 -14.95
CA GLU A 482 22.09 2.83 -14.04
C GLU A 482 21.28 4.00 -13.44
N ASN A 483 21.64 5.25 -13.77
CA ASN A 483 20.99 6.48 -13.28
C ASN A 483 20.35 7.30 -14.41
N GLU A 484 19.34 6.77 -15.10
CA GLU A 484 18.60 7.53 -16.11
C GLU A 484 17.56 8.47 -15.47
N PRO A 485 17.55 9.76 -15.84
CA PRO A 485 16.52 10.67 -15.39
C PRO A 485 15.19 10.35 -16.08
N ILE A 486 14.13 10.44 -15.31
CA ILE A 486 12.76 10.30 -15.79
C ILE A 486 12.36 11.58 -16.54
N GLY A 487 11.95 11.47 -17.80
CA GLY A 487 11.56 12.62 -18.65
C GLY A 487 12.45 12.83 -19.87
N LEU A 488 12.44 14.06 -20.41
CA LEU A 488 13.29 14.53 -21.51
C LEU A 488 14.68 14.89 -20.98
N TYR A 489 15.69 14.32 -21.60
CA TYR A 489 17.08 14.71 -21.40
C TYR A 489 17.89 14.54 -22.67
N TYR A 490 19.03 15.22 -22.72
CA TYR A 490 19.99 15.17 -23.79
C TYR A 490 21.33 14.66 -23.27
N ARG A 491 22.04 13.92 -24.11
CA ARG A 491 23.43 13.52 -23.89
C ARG A 491 24.25 13.78 -25.13
N ILE A 492 25.58 13.78 -24.99
CA ILE A 492 26.48 13.90 -26.13
C ILE A 492 27.08 12.53 -26.42
N GLN A 493 26.72 11.91 -27.53
CA GLN A 493 27.41 10.71 -28.00
C GLN A 493 28.80 11.10 -28.47
N LEU A 494 29.84 10.52 -27.87
CA LEU A 494 31.24 10.80 -28.16
C LEU A 494 31.70 10.03 -29.41
N PHE A 495 31.60 8.70 -29.34
CA PHE A 495 31.98 7.77 -30.41
C PHE A 495 31.50 6.34 -30.10
N THR A 496 31.56 5.48 -31.11
CA THR A 496 31.21 4.05 -31.01
C THR A 496 32.41 3.21 -31.46
N ILE A 497 32.87 2.29 -30.62
CA ILE A 497 34.09 1.49 -30.86
C ILE A 497 33.89 0.01 -30.49
N VAL A 498 34.65 -0.89 -31.11
CA VAL A 498 34.51 -2.36 -30.90
C VAL A 498 35.20 -2.83 -29.61
N ARG A 499 36.30 -2.17 -29.22
CA ARG A 499 37.04 -2.43 -27.99
C ARG A 499 36.75 -1.32 -26.98
N LYS A 500 36.84 -1.59 -25.68
CA LYS A 500 36.62 -0.57 -24.65
C LYS A 500 37.60 0.60 -24.78
N ALA A 501 37.11 1.82 -24.52
CA ALA A 501 37.91 3.03 -24.51
C ALA A 501 38.76 3.08 -23.23
N THR A 502 39.98 3.60 -23.34
CA THR A 502 40.78 3.94 -22.16
C THR A 502 40.45 5.36 -21.69
N PRO A 503 40.61 5.69 -20.39
CA PRO A 503 40.35 7.03 -19.87
C PRO A 503 41.04 8.18 -20.64
N GLY A 504 42.24 7.95 -21.18
CA GLY A 504 42.95 8.93 -22.00
C GLY A 504 42.26 9.24 -23.34
N GLN A 505 41.52 8.29 -23.91
CA GLN A 505 40.75 8.48 -25.15
C GLN A 505 39.47 9.31 -24.94
N LEU A 506 39.01 9.40 -23.69
CA LEU A 506 37.85 10.19 -23.28
C LEU A 506 38.17 11.66 -23.00
N ARG A 507 39.46 12.04 -23.12
CA ARG A 507 39.94 13.44 -23.15
C ARG A 507 39.51 14.29 -21.95
N GLY A 508 39.46 13.69 -20.75
CA GLY A 508 39.12 14.39 -19.52
C GLY A 508 37.64 14.75 -19.37
N ILE A 509 36.79 14.35 -20.32
CA ILE A 509 35.34 14.58 -20.25
C ILE A 509 34.76 13.75 -19.09
N ASN A 510 33.90 14.38 -18.29
CA ASN A 510 33.21 13.77 -17.15
C ASN A 510 31.78 14.31 -17.00
N PRO A 511 30.82 13.49 -16.53
CA PRO A 511 30.87 12.03 -16.52
C PRO A 511 30.84 11.46 -17.94
N VAL A 512 31.42 10.25 -18.12
CA VAL A 512 31.24 9.45 -19.33
C VAL A 512 30.42 8.20 -19.01
N PHE A 513 29.38 7.93 -19.79
CA PHE A 513 28.57 6.72 -19.67
C PHE A 513 28.95 5.72 -20.76
N GLU A 514 29.08 4.44 -20.39
CA GLU A 514 29.40 3.33 -21.31
C GLU A 514 28.17 2.45 -21.53
N VAL A 515 27.80 2.21 -22.80
CA VAL A 515 26.70 1.29 -23.17
C VAL A 515 27.23 0.23 -24.12
N LYS A 516 26.93 -1.04 -23.84
CA LYS A 516 27.21 -2.15 -24.75
C LYS A 516 26.02 -2.36 -25.70
N ALA A 517 26.22 -2.11 -26.99
CA ALA A 517 25.23 -2.32 -28.05
C ALA A 517 25.74 -3.41 -29.01
N GLY A 518 25.31 -4.66 -28.79
CA GLY A 518 25.82 -5.81 -29.52
C GLY A 518 27.32 -6.05 -29.27
N ASN A 519 28.12 -6.04 -30.34
CA ASN A 519 29.58 -6.20 -30.29
C ASN A 519 30.35 -4.85 -30.27
N ARG A 520 29.69 -3.76 -29.86
CA ARG A 520 30.28 -2.42 -29.81
C ARG A 520 29.95 -1.73 -28.49
N TYR A 521 30.82 -0.79 -28.12
CA TYR A 521 30.65 0.12 -26.99
C TYR A 521 30.34 1.52 -27.52
N VAL A 522 29.30 2.14 -26.97
CA VAL A 522 28.91 3.53 -27.24
C VAL A 522 29.19 4.34 -25.99
N TYR A 523 29.90 5.46 -26.16
CA TYR A 523 30.25 6.35 -25.06
C TYR A 523 29.45 7.65 -25.16
N TYR A 524 28.84 8.06 -24.05
CA TYR A 524 28.08 9.30 -23.92
C TYR A 524 28.70 10.20 -22.86
N ALA A 525 28.53 11.51 -23.00
CA ALA A 525 29.01 12.49 -22.04
C ALA A 525 27.90 13.40 -21.55
N GLY A 526 27.95 13.68 -20.24
CA GLY A 526 27.04 14.60 -19.55
C GLY A 526 25.58 14.15 -19.56
N GLN A 527 24.77 14.92 -18.85
CA GLN A 527 23.32 14.79 -18.79
C GLN A 527 22.73 16.18 -18.72
N PHE A 528 21.93 16.55 -19.72
CA PHE A 528 21.43 17.92 -19.87
C PHE A 528 19.92 17.92 -19.99
N HIS A 529 19.25 18.82 -19.26
CA HIS A 529 17.79 18.96 -19.32
C HIS A 529 17.33 19.97 -20.39
N ARG A 530 18.25 20.78 -20.92
CA ARG A 530 17.98 21.76 -21.97
C ARG A 530 18.90 21.53 -23.15
N TYR A 531 18.38 21.70 -24.36
CA TYR A 531 19.18 21.58 -25.58
C TYR A 531 20.33 22.60 -25.61
N THR A 532 20.10 23.80 -25.07
CA THR A 532 21.11 24.87 -25.06
C THR A 532 22.34 24.52 -24.21
N ASP A 533 22.15 23.79 -23.09
CA ASP A 533 23.24 23.31 -22.25
C ASP A 533 24.02 22.19 -22.96
N ALA A 534 23.31 21.23 -23.57
CA ALA A 534 23.92 20.16 -24.36
C ALA A 534 24.73 20.71 -25.54
N SER A 535 24.23 21.76 -26.20
CA SER A 535 24.92 22.44 -27.31
C SER A 535 26.21 23.14 -26.86
N ARG A 536 26.18 23.84 -25.72
CA ARG A 536 27.37 24.45 -25.11
C ARG A 536 28.42 23.40 -24.72
N ALA A 537 27.98 22.29 -24.12
CA ALA A 537 28.86 21.18 -23.78
C ALA A 537 29.43 20.48 -25.02
N LEU A 538 28.63 20.31 -26.08
CA LEU A 538 29.09 19.74 -27.36
C LEU A 538 30.24 20.54 -27.97
N ALA A 539 30.15 21.88 -27.94
CA ALA A 539 31.23 22.73 -28.41
C ALA A 539 32.53 22.50 -27.61
N THR A 540 32.41 22.22 -26.31
CA THR A 540 33.54 21.89 -25.43
C THR A 540 34.12 20.52 -25.75
N VAL A 541 33.28 19.50 -25.93
CA VAL A 541 33.68 18.14 -26.35
C VAL A 541 34.44 18.16 -27.68
N LYS A 542 33.95 18.92 -28.66
CA LYS A 542 34.62 19.07 -29.96
C LYS A 542 35.99 19.77 -29.81
N ARG A 543 36.09 20.77 -28.94
CA ARG A 543 37.36 21.47 -28.63
C ARG A 543 38.38 20.57 -27.94
N GLN A 544 37.92 19.57 -27.18
CA GLN A 544 38.76 18.51 -26.58
C GLN A 544 39.21 17.44 -27.60
N GLY A 545 38.87 17.59 -28.88
CA GLY A 545 39.35 16.75 -29.97
C GLY A 545 38.39 15.64 -30.41
N ILE A 546 37.19 15.56 -29.83
CA ILE A 546 36.15 14.59 -30.26
C ILE A 546 35.22 15.27 -31.26
N THR A 547 35.70 15.43 -32.49
CA THR A 547 35.01 16.19 -33.55
C THR A 547 33.71 15.55 -34.04
N GLY A 548 33.63 14.22 -34.01
CA GLY A 548 32.47 13.42 -34.41
C GLY A 548 31.34 13.36 -33.37
N ALA A 549 31.47 14.06 -32.24
CA ALA A 549 30.45 14.05 -31.21
C ALA A 549 29.15 14.69 -31.70
N LEU A 550 28.02 14.14 -31.25
CA LEU A 550 26.67 14.59 -31.59
C LEU A 550 25.73 14.54 -30.39
N ILE A 551 24.70 15.38 -30.40
CA ILE A 551 23.67 15.37 -29.36
C ILE A 551 22.64 14.30 -29.68
N VAL A 552 22.30 13.51 -28.68
CA VAL A 552 21.18 12.56 -28.70
C VAL A 552 20.14 13.01 -27.67
N ALA A 553 18.87 12.79 -27.99
CA ALA A 553 17.75 13.08 -27.12
C ALA A 553 17.08 11.78 -26.67
N TYR A 554 16.63 11.77 -25.43
CA TYR A 554 15.91 10.66 -24.82
C TYR A 554 14.66 11.19 -24.13
N TYR A 555 13.59 10.41 -24.17
CA TYR A 555 12.38 10.64 -23.41
C TYR A 555 11.90 9.31 -22.83
N GLN A 556 11.72 9.25 -21.51
CA GLN A 556 11.32 8.03 -20.79
C GLN A 556 12.28 6.84 -21.08
N GLY A 557 13.59 7.09 -21.09
CA GLY A 557 14.61 6.07 -21.39
C GLY A 557 14.67 5.62 -22.86
N LYS A 558 13.77 6.11 -23.73
CA LYS A 558 13.77 5.79 -25.17
C LYS A 558 14.41 6.91 -25.97
N SER A 559 15.25 6.54 -26.94
CA SER A 559 15.85 7.52 -27.85
C SER A 559 14.79 8.13 -28.76
N ILE A 560 14.83 9.46 -28.89
CA ILE A 560 13.96 10.25 -29.78
C ILE A 560 14.82 11.15 -30.67
N SER A 561 14.24 11.73 -31.72
CA SER A 561 14.95 12.70 -32.54
C SER A 561 15.23 13.99 -31.74
N VAL A 562 16.36 14.64 -31.99
CA VAL A 562 16.70 15.93 -31.35
C VAL A 562 15.65 17.00 -31.66
N GLN A 563 15.07 16.96 -32.87
CA GLN A 563 13.99 17.87 -33.25
C GLN A 563 12.74 17.65 -32.40
N GLU A 564 12.37 16.39 -32.14
CA GLU A 564 11.25 16.05 -31.25
C GLU A 564 11.53 16.45 -29.81
N GLY A 565 12.76 16.23 -29.32
CA GLY A 565 13.17 16.70 -27.99
C GLY A 565 13.04 18.21 -27.84
N ARG A 566 13.54 18.97 -28.82
CA ARG A 566 13.43 20.44 -28.81
C ARG A 566 11.99 20.93 -28.93
N ARG A 567 11.14 20.21 -29.67
CA ARG A 567 9.70 20.51 -29.76
C ARG A 567 9.04 20.33 -28.40
N ARG A 568 9.36 19.25 -27.68
CA ARG A 568 8.86 18.98 -26.31
C ARG A 568 9.37 20.01 -25.31
N GLU A 569 10.64 20.40 -25.40
CA GLU A 569 11.23 21.48 -24.60
C GLU A 569 10.51 22.81 -24.82
N ALA A 570 10.24 23.18 -26.08
CA ALA A 570 9.49 24.39 -26.41
C ALA A 570 8.01 24.36 -25.96
N GLN A 571 7.46 23.16 -25.75
CA GLN A 571 6.10 22.94 -25.27
C GLN A 571 6.02 22.74 -23.74
N ASN A 572 7.14 22.89 -23.00
CA ASN A 572 7.25 22.55 -21.57
C ASN A 572 6.83 21.11 -21.22
N LYS A 573 6.88 20.18 -22.17
CA LYS A 573 6.59 18.74 -22.01
C LYS A 573 7.88 17.94 -21.75
N THR A 574 8.66 18.38 -20.76
CA THR A 574 10.03 17.88 -20.49
C THR A 574 10.13 16.85 -19.38
N THR A 575 9.11 16.70 -18.55
CA THR A 575 8.93 15.56 -17.64
C THR A 575 8.05 14.53 -18.34
N PRO A 576 7.96 13.27 -17.84
CA PRO A 576 6.86 12.43 -18.28
C PRO A 576 5.58 13.22 -18.06
N GLU A 577 4.74 13.27 -19.08
CA GLU A 577 3.31 13.23 -18.81
C GLU A 577 3.09 11.88 -18.12
N GLY A 578 3.24 11.86 -16.79
CA GLY A 578 2.37 11.03 -15.98
C GLY A 578 0.98 11.39 -16.47
N ILE A 579 0.26 10.38 -16.98
CA ILE A 579 -1.09 10.43 -17.57
C ILE A 579 -1.66 11.83 -17.38
N THR A 580 -1.69 12.67 -18.43
CA THR A 580 -2.26 14.02 -18.29
C THR A 580 -3.70 13.83 -17.92
N VAL A 581 -3.94 13.77 -16.63
CA VAL A 581 -5.24 13.57 -16.09
C VAL A 581 -5.85 14.95 -15.93
N PHE A 582 -7.08 15.05 -16.37
CA PHE A 582 -7.82 16.29 -16.32
C PHE A 582 -8.61 16.28 -15.02
N GLN A 583 -8.74 17.42 -14.38
CA GLN A 583 -9.63 17.59 -13.24
C GLN A 583 -10.58 18.74 -13.52
N VAL A 584 -11.78 18.63 -13.00
CA VAL A 584 -12.80 19.67 -13.05
C VAL A 584 -12.69 20.47 -11.76
N TYR A 585 -12.16 21.70 -11.85
CA TYR A 585 -12.12 22.64 -10.75
C TYR A 585 -13.53 23.18 -10.46
N LEU A 586 -13.87 23.29 -9.18
CA LEU A 586 -15.18 23.72 -8.69
C LEU A 586 -15.16 25.08 -7.96
N GLY A 587 -13.99 25.68 -7.76
CA GLY A 587 -13.82 26.91 -6.99
C GLY A 587 -13.26 26.69 -5.58
N SER A 588 -13.06 27.80 -4.87
CA SER A 588 -12.49 27.86 -3.51
C SER A 588 -13.54 27.98 -2.39
N ASN A 589 -14.82 27.78 -2.71
CA ASN A 589 -15.94 27.96 -1.79
C ASN A 589 -16.40 26.61 -1.18
N GLU A 590 -17.06 26.65 -0.03
CA GLU A 590 -17.66 25.46 0.60
C GLU A 590 -18.55 24.68 -0.39
N ILE A 591 -18.35 23.36 -0.48
CA ILE A 591 -19.12 22.47 -1.36
C ILE A 591 -20.60 22.53 -0.98
N PRO A 592 -21.51 22.94 -1.88
CA PRO A 592 -22.95 22.89 -1.63
C PRO A 592 -23.40 21.43 -1.45
N SER A 593 -24.27 21.16 -0.47
CA SER A 593 -24.69 19.81 -0.09
C SER A 593 -25.31 18.97 -1.22
N GLY A 594 -25.83 19.60 -2.28
CA GLY A 594 -26.37 18.93 -3.47
C GLY A 594 -25.35 18.61 -4.57
N LEU A 595 -24.12 19.13 -4.48
CA LEU A 595 -23.08 18.89 -5.50
C LEU A 595 -22.53 17.47 -5.39
N ILE A 596 -22.39 16.93 -4.17
CA ILE A 596 -21.87 15.57 -3.94
C ILE A 596 -22.78 14.51 -4.57
N SER A 597 -24.10 14.62 -4.40
CA SER A 597 -25.06 13.71 -5.03
C SER A 597 -25.06 13.80 -6.55
N LEU A 598 -24.90 15.01 -7.09
CA LEU A 598 -24.89 15.24 -8.53
C LEU A 598 -23.60 14.71 -9.18
N VAL A 599 -22.46 14.86 -8.51
CA VAL A 599 -21.18 14.32 -8.98
C VAL A 599 -21.20 12.79 -8.98
N ASN A 600 -21.76 12.16 -7.94
CA ASN A 600 -21.94 10.70 -7.88
C ASN A 600 -22.92 10.15 -8.94
N GLU A 601 -23.89 10.95 -9.37
CA GLU A 601 -24.82 10.58 -10.45
C GLU A 601 -24.16 10.68 -11.83
N LEU A 602 -23.31 11.70 -12.03
CA LEU A 602 -22.70 12.01 -13.33
C LEU A 602 -21.32 11.38 -13.55
N SER A 603 -20.65 10.92 -12.49
CA SER A 603 -19.29 10.41 -12.54
C SER A 603 -19.03 9.38 -11.43
N ASP A 604 -18.11 8.44 -11.68
CA ASP A 604 -17.54 7.51 -10.70
C ASP A 604 -16.38 8.13 -9.90
N LYS A 605 -16.23 9.47 -9.93
CA LYS A 605 -15.08 10.19 -9.39
C LYS A 605 -15.48 11.04 -8.20
N ASP A 606 -14.68 10.98 -7.15
CA ASP A 606 -14.90 11.76 -5.93
C ASP A 606 -14.47 13.22 -6.08
N ILE A 607 -15.00 14.07 -5.20
CA ILE A 607 -14.52 15.45 -5.04
C ILE A 607 -13.26 15.44 -4.18
N ILE A 608 -12.13 15.82 -4.78
CA ILE A 608 -10.84 16.00 -4.13
C ILE A 608 -10.75 17.41 -3.57
N ARG A 609 -10.31 17.52 -2.32
CA ARG A 609 -10.03 18.80 -1.65
C ARG A 609 -8.52 19.01 -1.55
N VAL A 610 -8.02 20.14 -2.04
CA VAL A 610 -6.61 20.53 -1.96
C VAL A 610 -6.48 21.80 -1.13
N ILE A 611 -5.57 21.78 -0.16
CA ILE A 611 -5.27 22.93 0.70
C ILE A 611 -4.10 23.69 0.07
N THR A 612 -4.29 24.97 -0.26
CA THR A 612 -3.24 25.86 -0.78
C THR A 612 -2.93 26.96 0.24
N ASP A 613 -1.80 27.65 0.08
CA ASP A 613 -1.42 28.78 0.94
C ASP A 613 -2.45 29.93 0.91
N ALA A 614 -3.37 29.94 -0.06
CA ALA A 614 -4.39 30.95 -0.28
C ALA A 614 -5.82 30.51 0.08
N GLY A 615 -6.06 29.23 0.42
CA GLY A 615 -7.41 28.72 0.73
C GLY A 615 -7.62 27.23 0.45
N MET A 616 -8.89 26.83 0.31
CA MET A 616 -9.32 25.47 0.06
C MET A 616 -9.92 25.37 -1.34
N ASP A 617 -9.33 24.58 -2.22
CA ASP A 617 -9.81 24.39 -3.59
C ASP A 617 -10.40 22.98 -3.78
N TYR A 618 -11.45 22.88 -4.58
CA TYR A 618 -12.17 21.63 -4.85
C TYR A 618 -12.07 21.21 -6.31
N PHE A 619 -11.82 19.92 -6.53
CA PHE A 619 -11.62 19.33 -7.85
C PHE A 619 -12.39 18.00 -7.99
N ILE A 620 -12.76 17.61 -9.20
CA ILE A 620 -13.27 16.27 -9.52
C ILE A 620 -12.34 15.64 -10.55
N GLY A 621 -11.89 14.41 -10.30
CA GLY A 621 -10.92 13.72 -11.14
C GLY A 621 -9.97 12.87 -10.29
N PRO A 622 -8.85 12.38 -10.83
CA PRO A 622 -8.37 12.57 -12.20
C PRO A 622 -9.19 11.83 -13.28
N PHE A 623 -9.37 12.46 -14.45
CA PHE A 623 -9.94 11.87 -15.68
C PHE A 623 -8.85 11.57 -16.70
N ASP A 624 -8.88 10.40 -17.34
CA ASP A 624 -7.85 9.98 -18.30
C ASP A 624 -7.84 10.82 -19.59
N THR A 625 -8.93 11.55 -19.88
CA THR A 625 -9.05 12.39 -21.07
C THR A 625 -9.77 13.71 -20.80
N MET A 626 -9.41 14.77 -21.53
CA MET A 626 -10.06 16.09 -21.44
C MET A 626 -11.55 16.03 -21.79
N ALA A 627 -11.92 15.14 -22.71
CA ALA A 627 -13.30 14.97 -23.15
C ALA A 627 -14.21 14.49 -22.00
N GLN A 628 -13.75 13.54 -21.18
CA GLN A 628 -14.49 13.07 -20.00
C GLN A 628 -14.69 14.19 -18.96
N ALA A 629 -13.63 14.93 -18.67
CA ALA A 629 -13.70 16.08 -17.75
C ALA A 629 -14.62 17.20 -18.28
N GLN A 630 -14.61 17.45 -19.59
CA GLN A 630 -15.42 18.49 -20.22
C GLN A 630 -16.92 18.15 -20.22
N VAL A 631 -17.29 16.89 -20.41
CA VAL A 631 -18.69 16.43 -20.33
C VAL A 631 -19.26 16.71 -18.94
N LEU A 632 -18.51 16.36 -17.88
CA LEU A 632 -18.91 16.65 -16.51
C LEU A 632 -18.98 18.15 -16.23
N ALA A 633 -17.95 18.91 -16.67
CA ALA A 633 -17.91 20.35 -16.47
C ALA A 633 -19.12 21.07 -17.10
N SER A 634 -19.48 20.72 -18.33
CA SER A 634 -20.64 21.29 -19.01
C SER A 634 -21.97 20.90 -18.35
N ALA A 635 -22.11 19.65 -17.89
CA ALA A 635 -23.30 19.22 -17.15
C ALA A 635 -23.48 19.97 -15.81
N LEU A 636 -22.37 20.28 -15.12
CA LEU A 636 -22.39 21.08 -13.89
C LEU A 636 -22.72 22.56 -14.18
N GLN A 637 -22.20 23.14 -15.27
CA GLN A 637 -22.53 24.51 -15.68
C GLN A 637 -24.02 24.65 -16.01
N GLU A 638 -24.62 23.69 -16.72
CA GLU A 638 -26.06 23.67 -17.03
C GLU A 638 -26.94 23.59 -15.77
N LYS A 639 -26.40 23.06 -14.67
CA LYS A 639 -27.08 22.95 -13.36
C LYS A 639 -26.83 24.16 -12.44
N GLY A 640 -26.16 25.20 -12.93
CA GLY A 640 -26.00 26.48 -12.23
C GLY A 640 -24.69 26.65 -11.46
N TYR A 641 -23.67 25.83 -11.70
CA TYR A 641 -22.35 25.99 -11.09
C TYR A 641 -21.43 26.83 -11.99
N GLU A 642 -21.16 28.08 -11.60
CA GLU A 642 -20.48 29.07 -12.46
C GLU A 642 -18.94 28.99 -12.46
N ASN A 643 -18.32 28.44 -11.41
CA ASN A 643 -16.86 28.38 -11.25
C ASN A 643 -16.23 27.08 -11.78
N VAL A 644 -16.93 26.38 -12.67
CA VAL A 644 -16.51 25.06 -13.15
C VAL A 644 -15.56 25.18 -14.33
N ALA A 645 -14.32 24.69 -14.19
CA ALA A 645 -13.32 24.73 -15.25
C ALA A 645 -12.52 23.43 -15.34
N VAL A 646 -12.28 22.94 -16.56
CA VAL A 646 -11.38 21.81 -16.77
C VAL A 646 -9.94 22.31 -16.77
N GLN A 647 -9.09 21.70 -15.94
CA GLN A 647 -7.67 22.00 -15.89
C GLN A 647 -6.82 20.71 -15.94
N PRO A 648 -5.64 20.77 -16.58
CA PRO A 648 -4.69 19.67 -16.52
C PRO A 648 -4.06 19.58 -15.12
N VAL A 649 -3.93 18.37 -14.57
CA VAL A 649 -3.18 18.13 -13.33
C VAL A 649 -1.69 18.13 -13.68
N THR A 650 -0.98 19.20 -13.28
CA THR A 650 0.48 19.24 -13.33
C THR A 650 1.05 18.71 -12.02
N ASN A 651 1.83 17.62 -12.10
CA ASN A 651 2.62 17.11 -10.97
C ASN A 651 3.59 18.14 -10.39
#